data_AF-A0A6N2DEC4-F1
#
_entry.id   AF-A0A6N2DEC4-F1
#
_cell.length_a   1.000
_cell.length_b   1.000
_cell.length_c   1.000
_cell.angle_alpha   90.00
_cell.angle_beta   90.00
_cell.angle_gamma   90.00
#
_symmetry.space_group_name_H-M   'P 1'
#
loop_
_entity.id
_entity.type
_entity.pdbx_description
1 polymer ?
#
loop_
_entity_poly.entity_id
_entity_poly.type
_entity_poly.pdbx_seq_one_letter_code
_entity_poly.pdbx_strand_id
1 'polypeptide(L)'
;MVPSARHPSPRRAHAPCVPPPEGRQSHDPRDHPRPRGALAPACIALPPSWKPRCCSTRSPLRGATVSAEPASSQTPPMPYCTVNRRTPGSGALYSPPPFFPAAPSLTMPSRTLRFSGCVLVPLLALVWACGGDNGSADSAATDSAGSDSRTSGQPGDPSHGSSPGSSAHADASAPPTASRAAPSRSADDPRPGTTDPAGATDVTDPTLPDSSASTRWTWAPQAWEDCEEGGRILEAGPDDYRDVLNTLEPGDTLRLRPGIYTRGLPLRRSGEPGACIVIESLDPEDRATFHGSNSFNSIAIHGASWIKVRRLIVDGRGQRGFGVASQGLTEMPTHHVVIEDIHIFNQHEAQSVVGISTKSPAWDWVIRGNRIENAGTGLYLGNSDGRQPFIRGIVEFNTVLDPLGYGMQIKHQIERPDIPGIPARADTHIRYNVFSKANRAASGGNARPNLLLGHFPVDGPGADDRYLVYGNLFHDNPVHHLIQAEGNLALFNNLFVNPRGNGVHIRPHNHLPRTVDVFHNTFVTSGRALRIAGGDPDHTQRASHNALFGNPPVDGPDTAGNITGAHDDATDALRNPHAAPGDGLDLRPRGDLLHTDEDSSTVPDILEAHFDFAGHPRQGTVAGAFAGPDVPLPWPLTREAPPVPASPTAP
;
A
#
# COMPACT_ATOMS: atom_id res chain seq x y z
N MET A 1 -37.60 41.21 46.51
CA MET A 1 -37.04 40.08 45.74
C MET A 1 -36.55 40.65 44.41
N VAL A 2 -35.24 40.64 44.18
CA VAL A 2 -34.52 41.44 43.15
C VAL A 2 -33.22 40.68 42.73
N PRO A 3 -32.29 41.15 41.86
CA PRO A 3 -32.08 40.54 40.54
C PRO A 3 -30.62 40.09 40.25
N SER A 4 -30.30 39.89 38.96
CA SER A 4 -28.99 40.18 38.31
C SER A 4 -27.75 39.32 38.58
N ALA A 5 -27.25 38.67 37.51
CA ALA A 5 -25.83 38.68 37.08
C ALA A 5 -25.80 38.47 35.55
N ARG A 6 -25.21 39.30 34.67
CA ARG A 6 -23.84 39.85 34.53
C ARG A 6 -22.80 38.86 33.99
N HIS A 7 -22.59 38.93 32.67
CA HIS A 7 -21.31 38.77 31.96
C HIS A 7 -20.17 39.60 32.63
N PRO A 8 -18.85 39.34 32.40
CA PRO A 8 -18.28 39.16 31.04
C PRO A 8 -17.07 38.23 30.85
N SER A 9 -16.67 38.06 29.58
CA SER A 9 -15.33 37.60 29.17
C SER A 9 -14.30 38.74 29.19
N PRO A 10 -13.00 38.48 29.34
CA PRO A 10 -11.95 39.40 28.93
C PRO A 10 -11.69 39.32 27.41
N ARG A 11 -11.34 40.45 26.77
CA ARG A 11 -10.90 40.51 25.37
C ARG A 11 -9.39 40.79 25.26
N ARG A 12 -8.82 40.26 24.16
CA ARG A 12 -7.62 40.68 23.39
C ARG A 12 -7.08 42.10 23.68
N ALA A 13 -5.76 42.30 23.53
CA ALA A 13 -5.18 43.01 22.37
C ALA A 13 -3.62 43.03 22.36
N HIS A 14 -3.02 43.20 21.18
CA HIS A 14 -1.63 43.61 20.96
C HIS A 14 -1.51 45.14 20.87
N ALA A 15 -0.33 45.71 21.21
CA ALA A 15 0.29 46.92 20.63
C ALA A 15 1.56 47.31 21.45
N PRO A 16 2.49 48.16 20.95
CA PRO A 16 2.96 48.35 19.57
C PRO A 16 4.54 48.36 19.48
N CYS A 17 5.10 48.74 18.32
CA CYS A 17 6.54 49.04 18.12
C CYS A 17 6.78 50.57 17.97
N VAL A 18 7.99 50.98 17.51
CA VAL A 18 8.47 52.35 17.10
C VAL A 18 9.35 53.05 18.18
N PRO A 19 10.47 53.76 17.83
CA PRO A 19 11.76 53.55 18.53
C PRO A 19 12.45 54.79 19.22
N PRO A 20 13.66 55.26 18.83
CA PRO A 20 14.95 55.04 19.52
C PRO A 20 15.49 56.26 20.31
N PRO A 21 16.72 56.17 20.86
CA PRO A 21 17.74 57.16 20.47
C PRO A 21 19.18 56.60 20.29
N GLU A 22 20.12 57.49 19.93
CA GLU A 22 21.49 57.21 19.46
C GLU A 22 22.58 57.14 20.56
N GLY A 23 23.75 56.58 20.21
CA GLY A 23 25.01 56.70 20.97
C GLY A 23 26.24 56.40 20.09
N ARG A 24 27.28 57.24 20.13
CA ARG A 24 28.43 57.21 19.18
C ARG A 24 29.72 56.64 19.80
N GLN A 25 30.59 56.03 19.00
CA GLN A 25 31.91 56.60 18.66
C GLN A 25 32.70 55.85 17.56
N SER A 26 33.56 56.63 16.90
CA SER A 26 34.67 56.39 15.93
C SER A 26 35.41 55.02 15.92
N HIS A 27 36.09 54.58 14.83
CA HIS A 27 36.89 55.32 13.83
C HIS A 27 36.90 54.74 12.38
N ASP A 28 37.47 55.52 11.46
CA ASP A 28 37.72 55.38 10.00
C ASP A 28 39.02 56.23 9.70
N PRO A 29 39.72 56.25 8.54
CA PRO A 29 39.62 55.47 7.27
C PRO A 29 40.93 54.88 6.69
N ARG A 30 40.78 54.03 5.64
CA ARG A 30 41.39 54.10 4.27
C ARG A 30 41.32 52.72 3.56
N ASP A 31 41.16 52.60 2.24
CA ASP A 31 41.17 53.60 1.14
C ASP A 31 40.13 53.27 0.02
N HIS A 32 39.96 54.19 -0.93
CA HIS A 32 39.10 54.09 -2.14
C HIS A 32 39.93 53.69 -3.40
N PRO A 33 39.36 53.33 -4.59
CA PRO A 33 38.08 53.81 -5.14
C PRO A 33 37.18 52.82 -5.94
N ARG A 34 36.05 53.39 -6.40
CA ARG A 34 35.05 52.93 -7.40
C ARG A 34 35.62 53.01 -8.85
N PRO A 35 35.02 52.43 -9.94
CA PRO A 35 33.57 52.49 -10.21
C PRO A 35 32.84 51.38 -11.03
N ARG A 36 31.51 51.48 -10.96
CA ARG A 36 30.44 51.11 -11.92
C ARG A 36 30.79 50.24 -13.15
N GLY A 37 30.10 49.11 -13.25
CA GLY A 37 29.77 48.45 -14.52
C GLY A 37 28.51 47.58 -14.34
N ALA A 38 27.58 47.61 -15.29
CA ALA A 38 26.42 46.73 -15.33
C ALA A 38 26.44 45.97 -16.66
N LEU A 39 26.17 44.66 -16.64
CA LEU A 39 25.91 43.84 -17.83
C LEU A 39 25.27 42.49 -17.43
N ALA A 40 24.70 41.81 -18.43
CA ALA A 40 23.96 40.56 -18.29
C ALA A 40 24.90 39.33 -18.20
N PRO A 41 24.42 38.10 -17.89
CA PRO A 41 25.29 36.98 -17.55
C PRO A 41 26.02 36.40 -18.77
N ALA A 42 27.30 36.06 -18.59
CA ALA A 42 28.11 35.35 -19.57
C ALA A 42 28.46 33.95 -19.04
N CYS A 43 28.19 32.91 -19.84
CA CYS A 43 28.59 31.54 -19.53
C CYS A 43 30.11 31.38 -19.65
N ILE A 44 30.74 30.66 -18.71
CA ILE A 44 32.12 30.19 -18.83
C ILE A 44 32.10 28.66 -18.99
N ALA A 45 32.88 28.14 -19.93
CA ALA A 45 32.88 26.74 -20.32
C ALA A 45 33.78 25.86 -19.43
N LEU A 46 33.44 24.57 -19.35
CA LEU A 46 34.29 23.51 -18.78
C LEU A 46 35.05 22.77 -19.91
N PRO A 47 36.34 22.46 -19.75
CA PRO A 47 37.11 21.69 -20.74
C PRO A 47 36.91 20.15 -20.60
N PRO A 48 37.15 19.33 -21.64
CA PRO A 48 36.68 17.94 -21.67
C PRO A 48 37.75 16.83 -21.77
N SER A 49 37.56 15.72 -21.03
CA SER A 49 38.14 14.40 -21.31
C SER A 49 37.43 13.29 -20.50
N TRP A 50 37.31 12.02 -20.91
CA TRP A 50 37.59 11.32 -22.19
C TRP A 50 36.59 10.14 -22.33
N LYS A 51 36.46 9.50 -23.51
CA LYS A 51 35.52 8.37 -23.76
C LYS A 51 36.21 6.99 -23.77
N PRO A 52 35.53 5.90 -23.36
CA PRO A 52 36.01 4.53 -23.57
C PRO A 52 35.74 4.04 -25.02
N ARG A 53 36.42 2.95 -25.42
CA ARG A 53 36.11 2.15 -26.61
C ARG A 53 36.39 0.66 -26.38
N CYS A 54 35.55 -0.19 -26.94
CA CYS A 54 35.81 -1.62 -27.12
C CYS A 54 36.57 -1.88 -28.44
N CYS A 55 37.35 -2.97 -28.50
CA CYS A 55 37.45 -3.85 -29.67
C CYS A 55 38.30 -5.10 -29.37
N SER A 56 38.41 -6.04 -30.32
CA SER A 56 38.82 -7.42 -30.08
C SER A 56 39.95 -7.94 -30.98
N THR A 57 40.46 -9.13 -30.60
CA THR A 57 41.14 -10.15 -31.44
C THR A 57 42.58 -9.99 -31.97
N ARG A 58 43.30 -11.12 -31.86
CA ARG A 58 44.49 -11.61 -32.62
C ARG A 58 45.90 -11.10 -32.23
N SER A 59 46.86 -11.97 -32.55
CA SER A 59 48.25 -12.11 -32.04
C SER A 59 49.21 -12.44 -33.22
N PRO A 60 50.49 -12.85 -33.07
CA PRO A 60 51.57 -12.54 -32.10
C PRO A 60 52.92 -12.24 -32.85
N LEU A 61 54.09 -12.74 -32.34
CA LEU A 61 55.48 -12.76 -32.90
C LEU A 61 56.32 -11.50 -32.61
N ARG A 62 57.64 -11.53 -32.32
CA ARG A 62 58.74 -12.52 -32.05
C ARG A 62 59.64 -11.88 -30.96
N GLY A 63 60.61 -12.50 -30.28
CA GLY A 63 61.36 -13.78 -30.25
C GLY A 63 62.66 -13.53 -29.43
N ALA A 64 63.57 -14.43 -29.06
CA ALA A 64 63.75 -15.89 -29.07
C ALA A 64 64.70 -16.23 -27.86
N THR A 65 65.27 -17.41 -27.56
CA THR A 65 65.75 -18.65 -28.22
C THR A 65 66.07 -19.67 -27.08
N VAL A 66 66.21 -21.00 -27.21
CA VAL A 66 65.89 -22.05 -28.22
C VAL A 66 66.11 -23.44 -27.56
N SER A 67 65.69 -24.56 -28.20
CA SER A 67 65.94 -25.97 -27.79
C SER A 67 65.26 -26.45 -26.49
N ALA A 68 65.01 -27.73 -26.22
CA ALA A 68 64.94 -28.98 -27.02
C ALA A 68 63.95 -29.94 -26.29
N GLU A 69 63.25 -30.93 -26.86
CA GLU A 69 63.42 -31.88 -28.00
C GLU A 69 64.20 -33.18 -27.72
N PRO A 70 63.81 -34.33 -28.32
CA PRO A 70 62.62 -34.64 -29.17
C PRO A 70 61.46 -35.24 -28.32
N ALA A 71 60.41 -35.97 -28.77
CA ALA A 71 59.98 -36.57 -30.06
C ALA A 71 58.42 -36.63 -30.16
N SER A 72 57.83 -37.47 -31.04
CA SER A 72 56.43 -37.32 -31.52
C SER A 72 55.55 -38.58 -31.66
N SER A 73 54.28 -38.45 -31.22
CA SER A 73 53.00 -38.88 -31.86
C SER A 73 52.69 -40.33 -32.31
N GLN A 74 51.51 -40.85 -31.92
CA GLN A 74 50.58 -41.62 -32.77
C GLN A 74 49.14 -41.69 -32.17
N THR A 75 48.16 -42.27 -32.90
CA THR A 75 46.70 -42.25 -32.65
C THR A 75 46.06 -43.66 -32.86
N PRO A 76 44.72 -43.89 -32.87
CA PRO A 76 43.77 -43.77 -31.75
C PRO A 76 43.16 -45.12 -31.20
N PRO A 77 41.87 -45.52 -31.36
CA PRO A 77 40.91 -45.69 -30.23
C PRO A 77 40.20 -47.08 -30.12
N MET A 78 39.01 -47.13 -29.47
CA MET A 78 37.99 -48.23 -29.38
C MET A 78 38.15 -49.27 -28.25
N PRO A 79 37.12 -50.08 -27.87
CA PRO A 79 35.73 -50.19 -28.40
C PRO A 79 34.57 -50.15 -27.36
N TYR A 80 33.33 -50.10 -27.86
CA TYR A 80 32.07 -50.46 -27.17
C TYR A 80 31.82 -51.99 -27.17
N CYS A 81 30.97 -52.50 -26.27
CA CYS A 81 30.16 -53.72 -26.51
C CYS A 81 28.93 -53.82 -25.56
N THR A 82 27.96 -54.68 -25.86
CA THR A 82 26.58 -54.64 -25.28
C THR A 82 25.94 -56.03 -25.11
N VAL A 83 24.96 -56.17 -24.19
CA VAL A 83 23.99 -57.32 -24.05
C VAL A 83 24.63 -58.62 -23.50
N ASN A 84 24.12 -59.35 -22.47
CA ASN A 84 22.75 -59.89 -22.28
C ASN A 84 22.40 -60.34 -20.81
N ARG A 85 21.16 -60.82 -20.62
CA ARG A 85 20.45 -61.28 -19.38
C ARG A 85 21.15 -62.32 -18.48
N ARG A 86 20.89 -62.24 -17.14
CA ARG A 86 20.25 -63.29 -16.30
C ARG A 86 19.92 -62.80 -14.87
N THR A 87 18.89 -63.39 -14.25
CA THR A 87 18.49 -63.26 -12.82
C THR A 87 18.60 -64.64 -12.12
N PRO A 88 18.78 -64.72 -10.78
CA PRO A 88 17.70 -64.60 -9.76
C PRO A 88 18.11 -63.71 -8.55
N GLY A 89 17.32 -63.45 -7.49
CA GLY A 89 15.92 -63.76 -7.16
C GLY A 89 15.60 -63.44 -5.68
N SER A 90 14.31 -63.48 -5.29
CA SER A 90 13.72 -63.12 -3.96
C SER A 90 13.78 -61.64 -3.54
N GLY A 91 12.76 -61.06 -2.87
CA GLY A 91 11.39 -61.56 -2.62
C GLY A 91 10.53 -60.64 -1.71
N ALA A 92 9.22 -60.53 -2.03
CA ALA A 92 8.14 -59.83 -1.28
C ALA A 92 8.25 -58.29 -1.16
N LEU A 93 7.20 -57.46 -1.02
CA LEU A 93 5.73 -57.46 -1.28
C LEU A 93 5.30 -55.95 -1.30
N TYR A 94 4.09 -55.47 -1.62
CA TYR A 94 2.78 -56.09 -1.94
C TYR A 94 2.19 -55.49 -3.24
N SER A 95 1.03 -54.80 -3.22
CA SER A 95 0.28 -54.39 -4.43
C SER A 95 -0.62 -53.15 -4.25
N PRO A 96 -0.89 -52.38 -5.33
CA PRO A 96 -2.07 -51.53 -5.50
C PRO A 96 -3.04 -52.06 -6.60
N PRO A 97 -4.36 -51.80 -6.52
CA PRO A 97 -5.33 -52.06 -7.61
C PRO A 97 -6.20 -50.80 -7.96
N PRO A 98 -7.14 -50.82 -8.94
CA PRO A 98 -6.85 -50.95 -10.37
C PRO A 98 -7.71 -50.04 -11.31
N PHE A 99 -7.44 -50.10 -12.62
CA PHE A 99 -8.36 -49.70 -13.72
C PHE A 99 -9.18 -50.93 -14.19
N PHE A 100 -10.24 -50.89 -15.02
CA PHE A 100 -10.89 -49.85 -15.87
C PHE A 100 -12.39 -50.25 -16.07
N PRO A 101 -13.30 -49.39 -16.58
CA PRO A 101 -13.60 -49.38 -18.03
C PRO A 101 -14.09 -48.01 -18.59
N ALA A 102 -14.58 -48.00 -19.84
CA ALA A 102 -14.98 -46.80 -20.60
C ALA A 102 -16.27 -47.03 -21.43
N ALA A 103 -16.70 -46.00 -22.19
CA ALA A 103 -17.82 -45.97 -23.16
C ALA A 103 -19.24 -45.87 -22.53
N PRO A 104 -20.29 -45.34 -23.23
CA PRO A 104 -20.42 -45.19 -24.69
C PRO A 104 -20.61 -43.76 -25.23
N SER A 105 -20.63 -43.67 -26.56
CA SER A 105 -20.81 -42.47 -27.38
C SER A 105 -22.29 -42.19 -27.75
N LEU A 106 -22.59 -40.94 -28.11
CA LEU A 106 -23.78 -40.55 -28.87
C LEU A 106 -23.39 -39.61 -30.04
N THR A 107 -24.28 -39.44 -31.02
CA THR A 107 -23.89 -39.13 -32.40
C THR A 107 -24.61 -37.96 -33.05
N MET A 108 -23.86 -37.19 -33.86
CA MET A 108 -24.32 -36.40 -35.02
C MET A 108 -25.22 -35.17 -34.73
N PRO A 109 -25.41 -34.23 -35.70
CA PRO A 109 -24.87 -34.19 -37.07
C PRO A 109 -23.97 -32.97 -37.37
N SER A 110 -23.29 -33.04 -38.52
CA SER A 110 -22.48 -31.97 -39.10
C SER A 110 -23.30 -30.95 -39.90
N ARG A 111 -22.73 -29.75 -40.10
CA ARG A 111 -23.07 -28.85 -41.23
C ARG A 111 -21.79 -28.29 -41.88
N THR A 112 -21.92 -27.92 -43.15
CA THR A 112 -20.81 -27.85 -44.11
C THR A 112 -20.30 -26.42 -44.35
N LEU A 113 -19.03 -26.30 -44.77
CA LEU A 113 -18.41 -25.03 -45.19
C LEU A 113 -19.12 -24.37 -46.38
N ARG A 114 -18.98 -23.04 -46.49
CA ARG A 114 -18.68 -22.37 -47.76
C ARG A 114 -17.59 -21.30 -47.59
N PHE A 115 -16.67 -21.25 -48.55
CA PHE A 115 -15.67 -20.20 -48.73
C PHE A 115 -16.25 -18.97 -49.45
N SER A 116 -15.73 -17.77 -49.16
CA SER A 116 -15.06 -16.85 -50.12
C SER A 116 -14.80 -15.47 -49.50
N GLY A 117 -13.64 -14.85 -49.78
CA GLY A 117 -13.34 -13.51 -49.26
C GLY A 117 -11.88 -13.05 -49.33
N CYS A 118 -11.21 -13.17 -50.49
CA CYS A 118 -9.85 -12.63 -50.65
C CYS A 118 -9.87 -11.11 -50.93
N VAL A 119 -9.11 -10.33 -50.16
CA VAL A 119 -8.69 -8.95 -50.52
C VAL A 119 -7.22 -8.75 -50.12
N LEU A 120 -6.44 -8.04 -50.94
CA LEU A 120 -5.03 -7.73 -50.69
C LEU A 120 -4.87 -6.44 -49.87
N VAL A 121 -4.06 -6.51 -48.80
CA VAL A 121 -2.73 -5.86 -48.70
C VAL A 121 -2.57 -4.57 -49.54
N PRO A 122 -2.29 -3.42 -48.91
CA PRO A 122 -0.87 -3.03 -48.82
C PRO A 122 -0.40 -2.53 -47.44
N LEU A 123 0.89 -2.80 -47.17
CA LEU A 123 1.68 -2.13 -46.14
C LEU A 123 1.81 -0.63 -46.48
N LEU A 124 1.88 0.22 -45.45
CA LEU A 124 2.75 1.39 -45.48
C LEU A 124 3.78 1.27 -44.35
N ALA A 125 5.06 1.32 -44.70
CA ALA A 125 6.13 1.57 -43.74
C ALA A 125 6.53 3.04 -43.84
N LEU A 126 6.70 3.71 -42.69
CA LEU A 126 7.33 5.02 -42.63
C LEU A 126 8.46 4.99 -41.61
N VAL A 127 9.66 5.33 -42.06
CA VAL A 127 10.85 5.49 -41.20
C VAL A 127 11.09 6.98 -41.03
N TRP A 128 11.15 7.46 -39.79
CA TRP A 128 11.90 8.65 -39.44
C TRP A 128 12.50 8.50 -38.04
N ALA A 129 13.49 9.32 -37.72
CA ALA A 129 14.48 9.00 -36.68
C ALA A 129 14.80 10.17 -35.74
N CYS A 130 15.40 9.81 -34.60
CA CYS A 130 16.19 10.67 -33.71
C CYS A 130 15.49 11.90 -33.09
N GLY A 131 15.25 11.83 -31.79
CA GLY A 131 14.91 12.99 -30.95
C GLY A 131 14.47 12.51 -29.57
N GLY A 132 15.33 12.65 -28.57
CA GLY A 132 14.99 12.38 -27.18
C GLY A 132 15.35 13.59 -26.33
N ASP A 133 14.55 13.85 -25.30
CA ASP A 133 14.99 14.62 -24.15
C ASP A 133 14.17 14.27 -22.90
N ASN A 134 14.69 14.60 -21.72
CA ASN A 134 14.03 14.30 -20.45
C ASN A 134 13.04 15.41 -20.06
N GLY A 135 11.84 15.04 -19.59
CA GLY A 135 10.87 16.00 -19.06
C GLY A 135 9.83 15.35 -18.15
N SER A 136 9.86 15.67 -16.86
CA SER A 136 8.80 15.31 -15.91
C SER A 136 7.66 16.34 -15.97
N ALA A 137 6.42 15.88 -16.07
CA ALA A 137 5.25 16.73 -15.94
C ALA A 137 4.09 15.96 -15.28
N ASP A 138 3.73 16.36 -14.06
CA ASP A 138 2.38 16.11 -13.54
C ASP A 138 1.37 16.95 -14.35
N SER A 139 0.17 16.40 -14.60
CA SER A 139 -0.94 17.14 -15.20
C SER A 139 -2.26 16.85 -14.50
N ALA A 140 -2.50 17.56 -13.40
CA ALA A 140 -3.85 17.68 -12.84
C ALA A 140 -4.72 18.53 -13.77
N ALA A 141 -5.78 17.95 -14.33
CA ALA A 141 -6.75 18.67 -15.15
C ALA A 141 -7.95 19.12 -14.30
N THR A 142 -8.14 20.43 -14.21
CA THR A 142 -9.35 21.07 -13.66
C THR A 142 -10.22 21.57 -14.81
N ASP A 143 -11.43 21.04 -14.96
CA ASP A 143 -12.39 21.55 -15.95
C ASP A 143 -13.42 22.49 -15.31
N SER A 144 -13.51 23.71 -15.84
CA SER A 144 -14.61 24.63 -15.57
C SER A 144 -14.89 25.54 -16.76
N ALA A 145 -16.04 25.30 -17.41
CA ALA A 145 -16.78 26.20 -18.30
C ALA A 145 -16.03 26.91 -19.46
N GLY A 146 -16.27 26.44 -20.69
CA GLY A 146 -16.06 27.19 -21.93
C GLY A 146 -17.32 27.14 -22.80
N SER A 147 -17.99 28.27 -22.99
CA SER A 147 -19.23 28.39 -23.79
C SER A 147 -18.95 28.74 -25.24
N ASP A 148 -19.79 28.29 -26.17
CA ASP A 148 -20.01 29.02 -27.44
C ASP A 148 -21.48 28.91 -27.91
N SER A 149 -21.80 29.52 -29.06
CA SER A 149 -23.01 30.33 -29.21
C SER A 149 -23.76 30.12 -30.53
N ARG A 150 -25.07 30.45 -30.55
CA ARG A 150 -25.81 30.96 -31.74
C ARG A 150 -27.24 31.46 -31.46
N THR A 151 -27.38 32.79 -31.55
CA THR A 151 -28.47 33.53 -32.23
C THR A 151 -29.91 32.97 -32.29
N SER A 152 -30.87 33.67 -31.67
CA SER A 152 -31.87 34.52 -32.38
C SER A 152 -32.91 35.12 -31.41
N GLY A 153 -33.58 36.22 -31.79
CA GLY A 153 -34.80 36.71 -31.12
C GLY A 153 -34.71 38.03 -30.34
N GLN A 154 -35.09 39.13 -30.98
CA GLN A 154 -35.59 40.39 -30.39
C GLN A 154 -36.74 40.89 -31.32
N PRO A 155 -37.61 41.86 -30.94
CA PRO A 155 -37.41 42.94 -29.96
C PRO A 155 -38.54 43.17 -28.92
N GLY A 156 -38.30 44.11 -28.01
CA GLY A 156 -39.30 44.71 -27.10
C GLY A 156 -38.66 45.82 -26.26
N ASP A 157 -39.28 47.01 -26.21
CA ASP A 157 -38.70 48.27 -25.67
C ASP A 157 -39.40 48.69 -24.33
N PRO A 158 -39.27 49.91 -23.74
CA PRO A 158 -38.58 50.06 -22.45
C PRO A 158 -39.41 50.76 -21.35
N SER A 159 -38.83 51.01 -20.16
CA SER A 159 -38.75 52.36 -19.53
C SER A 159 -38.41 52.38 -18.01
N HIS A 160 -37.72 53.46 -17.57
CA HIS A 160 -37.57 54.02 -16.20
C HIS A 160 -37.01 53.13 -15.04
N GLY A 161 -36.37 53.66 -13.98
CA GLY A 161 -35.82 55.02 -13.74
C GLY A 161 -35.50 55.34 -12.24
N SER A 162 -34.41 56.10 -11.99
CA SER A 162 -34.12 56.89 -10.77
C SER A 162 -33.56 56.23 -9.47
N SER A 163 -32.96 57.08 -8.62
CA SER A 163 -32.31 56.85 -7.28
C SER A 163 -32.23 58.22 -6.54
N PRO A 164 -31.45 58.52 -5.46
CA PRO A 164 -30.80 57.74 -4.36
C PRO A 164 -30.91 58.39 -2.92
N GLY A 165 -30.23 57.81 -1.89
CA GLY A 165 -29.65 58.51 -0.70
C GLY A 165 -30.28 58.25 0.70
N SER A 166 -29.70 58.66 1.87
CA SER A 166 -28.29 58.90 2.31
C SER A 166 -28.17 59.22 3.85
N SER A 167 -26.94 59.20 4.44
CA SER A 167 -26.47 59.82 5.74
C SER A 167 -26.80 59.18 7.13
N ALA A 168 -26.17 59.52 8.30
CA ALA A 168 -24.74 59.76 8.70
C ALA A 168 -24.52 60.01 10.25
N HIS A 169 -23.28 59.82 10.78
CA HIS A 169 -22.66 60.37 12.05
C HIS A 169 -23.28 60.06 13.46
N ALA A 170 -22.80 60.56 14.64
CA ALA A 170 -21.50 60.57 15.40
C ALA A 170 -21.69 61.34 16.78
N ASP A 171 -20.86 61.47 17.84
CA ASP A 171 -19.55 60.92 18.34
C ASP A 171 -19.27 61.29 19.87
N ALA A 172 -18.11 60.86 20.44
CA ALA A 172 -17.25 61.49 21.48
C ALA A 172 -17.44 61.44 23.06
N SER A 173 -16.28 61.31 23.76
CA SER A 173 -15.84 61.93 25.07
C SER A 173 -16.05 61.27 26.49
N ALA A 174 -15.20 61.70 27.46
CA ALA A 174 -14.96 61.21 28.87
C ALA A 174 -14.55 62.41 29.81
N PRO A 175 -13.90 62.33 31.02
CA PRO A 175 -13.47 61.27 31.99
C PRO A 175 -14.08 61.53 33.42
N PRO A 176 -13.44 61.70 34.65
CA PRO A 176 -12.14 61.33 35.29
C PRO A 176 -12.16 60.87 36.80
N THR A 177 -10.96 60.71 37.45
CA THR A 177 -10.62 60.69 38.92
C THR A 177 -11.11 59.55 39.87
N ALA A 178 -10.45 59.12 40.98
CA ALA A 178 -9.02 59.14 41.43
C ALA A 178 -8.76 58.27 42.73
N SER A 179 -7.47 57.99 43.06
CA SER A 179 -6.87 57.79 44.43
C SER A 179 -6.70 56.40 45.15
N ARG A 180 -5.50 55.79 45.01
CA ARG A 180 -4.45 55.50 46.06
C ARG A 180 -4.65 54.49 47.25
N ALA A 181 -3.65 53.59 47.46
CA ALA A 181 -3.00 53.10 48.73
C ALA A 181 -2.76 51.56 48.84
N ALA A 182 -1.75 51.12 49.64
CA ALA A 182 -1.34 49.71 49.85
C ALA A 182 -0.56 49.48 51.19
N PRO A 183 -0.49 48.23 51.71
CA PRO A 183 0.74 47.64 52.32
C PRO A 183 0.86 46.09 52.13
N SER A 184 1.71 45.32 52.83
CA SER A 184 3.19 45.16 52.67
C SER A 184 3.76 43.98 53.53
N ARG A 185 4.92 43.39 53.15
CA ARG A 185 5.78 42.41 53.92
C ARG A 185 5.28 40.94 53.94
N SER A 186 6.07 39.88 54.18
CA SER A 186 7.54 39.60 54.33
C SER A 186 7.78 38.11 53.94
N ALA A 187 8.81 37.70 53.20
CA ALA A 187 10.22 37.50 53.56
C ALA A 187 10.49 36.42 54.64
N ASP A 188 11.10 35.28 54.26
CA ASP A 188 12.40 34.77 54.77
C ASP A 188 12.83 33.42 54.11
N ASP A 189 14.13 33.12 54.11
CA ASP A 189 14.81 31.89 53.58
C ASP A 189 15.90 31.47 54.58
N PRO A 190 16.10 30.17 54.86
CA PRO A 190 17.45 29.64 54.61
C PRO A 190 17.54 28.16 54.15
N ARG A 191 18.36 27.92 53.12
CA ARG A 191 19.07 26.65 52.86
C ARG A 191 20.11 26.36 53.97
N PRO A 192 20.45 25.09 54.33
CA PRO A 192 21.16 24.17 53.43
C PRO A 192 20.95 22.64 53.62
N GLY A 193 21.39 21.82 52.65
CA GLY A 193 21.88 20.45 52.93
C GLY A 193 21.47 19.30 52.00
N THR A 194 22.37 18.93 51.08
CA THR A 194 22.70 17.55 50.60
C THR A 194 21.68 16.64 49.85
N THR A 195 22.27 15.76 49.03
CA THR A 195 21.72 14.52 48.40
C THR A 195 20.54 14.61 47.42
N ASP A 196 20.91 14.69 46.14
CA ASP A 196 20.36 13.84 45.06
C ASP A 196 20.47 12.32 45.43
N PRO A 197 19.68 11.39 44.82
CA PRO A 197 19.36 11.39 43.38
C PRO A 197 17.95 10.91 42.94
N ALA A 198 17.74 11.02 41.63
CA ALA A 198 16.86 10.21 40.78
C ALA A 198 15.33 10.29 41.02
N GLY A 199 14.65 10.96 40.09
CA GLY A 199 13.18 11.00 39.99
C GLY A 199 12.72 11.11 38.54
N ALA A 200 13.08 10.12 37.71
CA ALA A 200 12.48 10.00 36.37
C ALA A 200 11.02 9.56 36.54
N THR A 201 10.08 10.42 36.15
CA THR A 201 8.65 10.10 36.25
C THR A 201 8.27 9.05 35.21
N ASP A 202 7.91 7.87 35.69
CA ASP A 202 7.33 6.80 34.90
C ASP A 202 6.05 7.29 34.18
N VAL A 203 5.99 7.06 32.87
CA VAL A 203 4.83 7.34 32.02
C VAL A 203 4.46 6.04 31.33
N THR A 204 3.74 5.20 32.08
CA THR A 204 3.11 3.99 31.58
C THR A 204 1.94 4.37 30.67
N ASP A 205 2.03 4.03 29.38
CA ASP A 205 0.92 4.14 28.41
C ASP A 205 0.07 2.86 28.49
N PRO A 206 -1.19 2.92 28.95
CA PRO A 206 -2.00 1.73 29.23
C PRO A 206 -2.95 1.41 28.08
N THR A 207 -2.47 1.35 26.82
CA THR A 207 -3.34 1.14 25.63
C THR A 207 -2.91 0.02 24.67
N LEU A 208 -1.84 -0.73 24.93
CA LEU A 208 -1.57 -1.98 24.20
C LEU A 208 -2.45 -3.13 24.75
N PRO A 209 -3.30 -3.78 23.92
CA PRO A 209 -3.99 -5.01 24.31
C PRO A 209 -2.99 -6.19 24.40
N ASP A 210 -3.24 -7.08 25.34
CA ASP A 210 -2.38 -8.22 25.72
C ASP A 210 -1.94 -9.08 24.51
N SER A 211 -0.64 -9.03 24.17
CA SER A 211 -0.03 -9.75 23.05
C SER A 211 0.27 -11.22 23.32
N SER A 212 0.11 -11.70 24.56
CA SER A 212 0.45 -13.09 24.93
C SER A 212 -0.45 -14.13 24.23
N ALA A 213 -1.67 -13.73 23.86
CA ALA A 213 -2.57 -14.51 23.02
C ALA A 213 -2.20 -14.37 21.53
N SER A 214 -1.20 -15.13 21.08
CA SER A 214 -0.95 -15.32 19.64
C SER A 214 -2.13 -16.06 18.99
N THR A 215 -3.14 -15.30 18.56
CA THR A 215 -4.29 -15.78 17.78
C THR A 215 -3.76 -16.39 16.49
N ARG A 216 -3.61 -17.71 16.47
CA ARG A 216 -3.20 -18.45 15.27
C ARG A 216 -4.30 -18.36 14.25
N TRP A 217 -4.18 -17.39 13.34
CA TRP A 217 -5.04 -17.19 12.18
C TRP A 217 -5.27 -18.54 11.49
N THR A 218 -6.47 -19.10 11.59
CA THR A 218 -6.76 -20.52 11.35
C THR A 218 -6.92 -20.84 9.86
N TRP A 219 -6.04 -20.29 9.04
CA TRP A 219 -5.96 -20.59 7.63
C TRP A 219 -4.81 -21.54 7.35
N ALA A 220 -4.98 -22.38 6.33
CA ALA A 220 -3.88 -23.20 5.84
C ALA A 220 -2.75 -22.25 5.39
N PRO A 221 -1.54 -22.35 5.98
CA PRO A 221 -0.40 -21.60 5.49
C PRO A 221 -0.16 -22.00 4.03
N GLN A 222 0.30 -21.06 3.20
CA GLN A 222 0.64 -21.39 1.82
C GLN A 222 1.77 -22.42 1.79
N ALA A 223 1.85 -23.21 0.72
CA ALA A 223 2.89 -24.25 0.57
C ALA A 223 4.34 -23.70 0.58
N TRP A 224 4.54 -22.38 0.49
CA TRP A 224 5.84 -21.72 0.64
C TRP A 224 6.07 -21.06 2.02
N GLU A 225 5.06 -21.06 2.89
CA GLU A 225 5.18 -20.64 4.29
C GLU A 225 5.59 -21.80 5.21
N ASP A 226 5.30 -23.04 4.83
CA ASP A 226 5.71 -24.23 5.58
C ASP A 226 7.18 -24.56 5.29
N CYS A 227 8.08 -23.90 6.03
CA CYS A 227 9.51 -23.88 5.74
C CYS A 227 10.41 -23.61 6.96
N GLU A 228 10.00 -23.95 8.18
CA GLU A 228 10.80 -23.69 9.40
C GLU A 228 11.56 -24.93 9.90
N GLU A 229 11.96 -25.83 9.00
CA GLU A 229 12.61 -27.10 9.35
C GLU A 229 14.15 -27.07 9.31
N GLY A 230 14.77 -27.96 10.11
CA GLY A 230 16.13 -28.48 9.88
C GLY A 230 17.33 -27.65 10.35
N GLY A 231 17.22 -26.33 10.49
CA GLY A 231 18.37 -25.46 10.80
C GLY A 231 18.68 -25.24 12.29
N ARG A 232 19.62 -24.32 12.55
CA ARG A 232 20.13 -24.00 13.90
C ARG A 232 19.33 -22.86 14.52
N ILE A 233 19.19 -22.85 15.85
CA ILE A 233 18.77 -21.66 16.59
C ILE A 233 20.01 -20.92 17.06
N LEU A 234 20.13 -19.65 16.68
CA LEU A 234 21.26 -18.77 16.99
C LEU A 234 20.74 -17.50 17.67
N GLU A 235 21.45 -16.99 18.68
CA GLU A 235 21.04 -15.79 19.42
C GLU A 235 22.05 -14.65 19.29
N ALA A 236 21.58 -13.44 18.98
CA ALA A 236 22.43 -12.25 18.91
C ALA A 236 21.74 -10.99 19.46
N GLY A 237 22.53 -10.01 19.86
CA GLY A 237 22.11 -8.69 20.34
C GLY A 237 22.55 -7.56 19.39
N PRO A 238 22.35 -6.29 19.76
CA PRO A 238 22.70 -5.13 18.93
C PRO A 238 24.15 -5.07 18.43
N ASP A 239 25.10 -5.65 19.14
CA ASP A 239 26.55 -5.57 18.86
C ASP A 239 27.06 -6.69 17.95
N ASP A 240 26.51 -7.90 18.06
CA ASP A 240 26.99 -9.13 17.39
C ASP A 240 26.08 -9.63 16.25
N TYR A 241 24.80 -9.21 16.17
CA TYR A 241 23.85 -9.76 15.19
C TYR A 241 24.28 -9.65 13.72
N ARG A 242 25.06 -8.64 13.34
CA ARG A 242 25.53 -8.48 11.96
C ARG A 242 26.54 -9.53 11.55
N ASP A 243 27.29 -10.09 12.49
CA ASP A 243 28.27 -11.14 12.23
C ASP A 243 27.58 -12.51 12.18
N VAL A 244 26.62 -12.75 13.09
CA VAL A 244 25.75 -13.95 13.06
C VAL A 244 24.86 -13.98 11.81
N LEU A 245 24.34 -12.83 11.37
CA LEU A 245 23.60 -12.69 10.11
C LEU A 245 24.44 -13.08 8.88
N ASN A 246 25.76 -12.88 8.94
CA ASN A 246 26.67 -13.30 7.88
C ASN A 246 26.97 -14.81 7.89
N THR A 247 26.65 -15.55 8.96
CA THR A 247 26.87 -17.00 9.08
C THR A 247 25.63 -17.86 8.85
N LEU A 248 24.45 -17.27 8.64
CA LEU A 248 23.21 -18.04 8.48
C LEU A 248 23.23 -19.00 7.27
N GLU A 249 22.61 -20.15 7.45
CA GLU A 249 22.40 -21.21 6.46
C GLU A 249 20.88 -21.51 6.35
N PRO A 250 20.41 -22.17 5.28
CA PRO A 250 18.98 -22.51 5.15
C PRO A 250 18.43 -23.25 6.38
N GLY A 251 17.21 -22.88 6.77
CA GLY A 251 16.54 -23.37 7.99
C GLY A 251 16.95 -22.66 9.29
N ASP A 252 18.02 -21.85 9.31
CA ASP A 252 18.46 -21.18 10.55
C ASP A 252 17.44 -20.18 11.07
N THR A 253 17.26 -20.17 12.39
CA THR A 253 16.50 -19.15 13.13
C THR A 253 17.46 -18.26 13.92
N LEU A 254 17.56 -16.99 13.54
CA LEU A 254 18.23 -15.95 14.30
C LEU A 254 17.24 -15.27 15.26
N ARG A 255 17.44 -15.50 16.56
CA ARG A 255 16.71 -14.82 17.63
C ARG A 255 17.46 -13.59 18.11
N LEU A 256 16.81 -12.45 18.00
CA LEU A 256 17.32 -11.16 18.40
C LEU A 256 16.97 -10.90 19.86
N ARG A 257 18.00 -10.79 20.71
CA ARG A 257 17.88 -10.39 22.11
C ARG A 257 17.28 -8.98 22.20
N PRO A 258 16.55 -8.64 23.29
CA PRO A 258 16.02 -7.30 23.50
C PRO A 258 17.05 -6.18 23.31
N GLY A 259 16.58 -5.01 22.86
CA GLY A 259 17.42 -3.83 22.70
C GLY A 259 17.30 -3.11 21.35
N ILE A 260 18.17 -2.11 21.15
CA ILE A 260 18.09 -1.11 20.08
C ILE A 260 19.13 -1.39 18.98
N TYR A 261 18.66 -1.72 17.79
CA TYR A 261 19.46 -2.12 16.64
C TYR A 261 19.66 -0.93 15.68
N THR A 262 20.78 -0.22 15.84
CA THR A 262 21.09 1.03 15.12
C THR A 262 21.76 0.84 13.76
N ARG A 263 22.16 -0.39 13.40
CA ARG A 263 22.93 -0.69 12.17
C ARG A 263 22.09 -1.31 11.04
N GLY A 264 20.77 -1.38 11.19
CA GLY A 264 19.82 -1.98 10.22
C GLY A 264 19.96 -3.49 10.04
N LEU A 265 18.98 -4.12 9.37
CA LEU A 265 18.92 -5.57 9.11
C LEU A 265 19.00 -5.87 7.60
N PRO A 266 20.21 -5.95 7.01
CA PRO A 266 20.38 -6.05 5.56
C PRO A 266 20.59 -7.51 5.11
N LEU A 267 19.51 -8.19 4.76
CA LEU A 267 19.45 -9.61 4.39
C LEU A 267 20.01 -9.86 2.99
N ARG A 268 20.93 -10.81 2.85
CA ARG A 268 21.62 -11.20 1.59
C ARG A 268 21.68 -12.71 1.34
N ARG A 269 21.21 -13.50 2.30
CA ARG A 269 21.23 -14.96 2.25
C ARG A 269 19.80 -15.43 2.09
N SER A 270 19.57 -16.35 1.17
CA SER A 270 18.31 -17.06 1.05
C SER A 270 18.30 -18.30 1.95
N GLY A 271 17.11 -18.71 2.39
CA GLY A 271 16.86 -20.11 2.69
C GLY A 271 16.58 -20.90 1.39
N GLU A 272 15.94 -22.05 1.53
CA GLU A 272 15.48 -22.87 0.40
C GLU A 272 14.08 -23.46 0.68
N PRO A 273 13.41 -24.13 -0.28
CA PRO A 273 12.08 -24.69 -0.07
C PRO A 273 12.08 -25.69 1.11
N GLY A 274 11.23 -25.46 2.10
CA GLY A 274 11.19 -26.25 3.35
C GLY A 274 12.15 -25.77 4.45
N ALA A 275 13.16 -24.95 4.12
CA ALA A 275 14.19 -24.48 5.05
C ALA A 275 14.49 -22.97 4.84
N CYS A 276 13.50 -22.14 5.18
CA CYS A 276 13.61 -20.68 5.24
C CYS A 276 14.60 -20.22 6.31
N ILE A 277 15.24 -19.07 6.09
CA ILE A 277 15.92 -18.34 7.16
C ILE A 277 14.89 -17.53 7.94
N VAL A 278 14.81 -17.74 9.25
CA VAL A 278 13.88 -17.04 10.16
C VAL A 278 14.65 -16.01 10.99
N ILE A 279 14.09 -14.81 11.15
CA ILE A 279 14.62 -13.76 12.02
C ILE A 279 13.49 -13.21 12.89
N GLU A 280 13.64 -13.33 14.20
CA GLU A 280 12.58 -13.03 15.16
C GLU A 280 13.13 -12.43 16.47
N SER A 281 12.30 -11.71 17.23
CA SER A 281 12.67 -11.38 18.61
C SER A 281 12.70 -12.64 19.47
N LEU A 282 13.70 -12.72 20.35
CA LEU A 282 13.82 -13.76 21.38
C LEU A 282 12.71 -13.62 22.43
N ASP A 283 12.41 -12.38 22.83
CA ASP A 283 11.36 -12.01 23.76
C ASP A 283 10.18 -11.37 22.98
N PRO A 284 8.93 -11.82 23.16
CA PRO A 284 7.77 -11.23 22.48
C PRO A 284 7.26 -9.93 23.13
N GLU A 285 7.62 -9.68 24.39
CA GLU A 285 7.18 -8.53 25.19
C GLU A 285 8.24 -7.40 25.16
N ASP A 286 9.54 -7.73 25.18
CA ASP A 286 10.65 -6.78 24.96
C ASP A 286 11.30 -6.98 23.58
N ARG A 287 10.56 -6.59 22.54
CA ARG A 287 10.91 -6.86 21.13
C ARG A 287 12.13 -6.09 20.64
N ALA A 288 12.96 -6.77 19.84
CA ALA A 288 14.11 -6.17 19.17
C ALA A 288 13.69 -4.99 18.27
N THR A 289 14.22 -3.80 18.57
CA THR A 289 13.79 -2.52 17.97
C THR A 289 14.83 -2.00 16.98
N PHE A 290 14.48 -1.94 15.69
CA PHE A 290 15.33 -1.37 14.64
C PHE A 290 15.07 0.12 14.46
N HIS A 291 16.13 0.93 14.56
CA HIS A 291 16.06 2.38 14.34
C HIS A 291 16.21 2.74 12.86
N GLY A 292 15.33 3.61 12.38
CA GLY A 292 15.39 4.25 11.07
C GLY A 292 16.65 5.13 10.88
N SER A 293 17.00 5.34 9.62
CA SER A 293 18.26 5.97 9.18
C SER A 293 18.06 6.77 7.90
N ASN A 294 18.90 7.78 7.66
CA ASN A 294 18.93 8.49 6.37
C ASN A 294 19.83 7.79 5.32
N SER A 295 20.54 6.73 5.70
CA SER A 295 21.55 6.06 4.86
C SER A 295 21.18 4.65 4.44
N PHE A 296 20.15 4.05 5.05
CA PHE A 296 19.69 2.69 4.77
C PHE A 296 18.26 2.47 5.26
N ASN A 297 17.56 1.49 4.69
CA ASN A 297 16.27 1.02 5.18
C ASN A 297 16.48 0.13 6.42
N SER A 298 15.53 0.15 7.34
CA SER A 298 15.65 -0.48 8.67
C SER A 298 15.78 -2.00 8.54
N ILE A 299 14.99 -2.59 7.65
CA ILE A 299 15.09 -3.97 7.16
C ILE A 299 15.20 -3.91 5.64
N ALA A 300 16.27 -4.49 5.08
CA ALA A 300 16.59 -4.40 3.65
C ALA A 300 16.91 -5.79 3.07
N ILE A 301 16.08 -6.29 2.16
CA ILE A 301 16.21 -7.63 1.57
C ILE A 301 16.81 -7.49 0.17
N HIS A 302 18.05 -7.93 0.01
CA HIS A 302 18.84 -7.74 -1.20
C HIS A 302 18.88 -9.02 -2.05
N GLY A 303 17.94 -9.19 -2.99
CA GLY A 303 17.95 -10.31 -3.93
C GLY A 303 17.76 -11.70 -3.31
N ALA A 304 17.18 -11.77 -2.12
CA ALA A 304 17.12 -12.99 -1.31
C ALA A 304 15.70 -13.57 -1.23
N SER A 305 15.58 -14.81 -0.79
CA SER A 305 14.34 -15.60 -0.85
C SER A 305 14.25 -16.66 0.23
N TRP A 306 13.06 -17.19 0.49
CA TRP A 306 12.79 -18.13 1.59
C TRP A 306 13.24 -17.53 2.93
N ILE A 307 12.62 -16.40 3.28
CA ILE A 307 12.93 -15.60 4.48
C ILE A 307 11.65 -15.35 5.27
N LYS A 308 11.74 -15.46 6.59
CA LYS A 308 10.73 -14.92 7.52
C LYS A 308 11.34 -13.85 8.42
N VAL A 309 10.68 -12.71 8.56
CA VAL A 309 11.05 -11.67 9.53
C VAL A 309 9.81 -11.35 10.37
N ARG A 310 9.88 -11.56 11.69
CA ARG A 310 8.68 -11.46 12.54
C ARG A 310 8.88 -10.97 13.96
N ARG A 311 7.81 -10.47 14.57
CA ARG A 311 7.77 -10.00 15.98
C ARG A 311 8.81 -8.93 16.31
N LEU A 312 9.05 -8.01 15.38
CA LEU A 312 10.04 -6.92 15.52
C LEU A 312 9.35 -5.56 15.70
N ILE A 313 10.10 -4.57 16.20
CA ILE A 313 9.70 -3.16 16.18
C ILE A 313 10.60 -2.39 15.20
N VAL A 314 10.02 -1.45 14.45
CA VAL A 314 10.74 -0.55 13.54
C VAL A 314 10.31 0.89 13.78
N ASP A 315 11.06 1.61 14.62
CA ASP A 315 10.91 3.05 14.83
C ASP A 315 11.66 3.81 13.73
N GLY A 316 10.94 4.39 12.78
CA GLY A 316 11.50 5.18 11.68
C GLY A 316 12.17 6.48 12.12
N ARG A 317 11.94 6.96 13.35
CA ARG A 317 12.55 8.17 13.95
C ARG A 317 12.48 9.44 13.08
N GLY A 318 11.49 9.55 12.19
CA GLY A 318 11.38 10.65 11.23
C GLY A 318 12.53 10.71 10.21
N GLN A 319 13.17 9.58 9.92
CA GLN A 319 14.27 9.47 8.94
C GLN A 319 13.74 9.03 7.55
N ARG A 320 14.63 9.00 6.55
CA ARG A 320 14.29 8.78 5.14
C ARG A 320 14.28 7.32 4.66
N GLY A 321 15.00 6.44 5.34
CA GLY A 321 15.07 5.02 5.01
C GLY A 321 13.77 4.31 5.39
N PHE A 322 13.31 3.40 4.52
CA PHE A 322 12.04 2.70 4.70
C PHE A 322 12.06 1.73 5.90
N GLY A 323 10.88 1.28 6.34
CA GLY A 323 10.76 0.25 7.37
C GLY A 323 11.30 -1.09 6.89
N VAL A 324 10.57 -1.74 5.99
CA VAL A 324 10.97 -2.94 5.24
C VAL A 324 11.06 -2.60 3.76
N ALA A 325 12.12 -3.07 3.08
CA ALA A 325 12.18 -3.00 1.62
C ALA A 325 12.88 -4.20 0.99
N SER A 326 12.36 -4.72 -0.13
CA SER A 326 13.24 -5.38 -1.10
C SER A 326 14.11 -4.35 -1.82
N GLN A 327 15.30 -4.76 -2.25
CA GLN A 327 16.23 -3.95 -3.02
C GLN A 327 16.95 -4.82 -4.05
N GLY A 328 17.12 -4.32 -5.27
CA GLY A 328 17.96 -5.00 -6.25
C GLY A 328 17.65 -4.76 -7.71
N LEU A 329 16.61 -3.97 -8.03
CA LEU A 329 16.12 -3.79 -9.40
C LEU A 329 15.72 -5.14 -10.02
N THR A 330 15.73 -5.27 -11.35
CA THR A 330 15.23 -6.46 -12.06
C THR A 330 16.19 -7.65 -11.96
N GLU A 331 17.48 -7.38 -11.76
CA GLU A 331 18.59 -8.33 -11.74
C GLU A 331 18.67 -9.16 -10.45
N MET A 332 18.04 -8.69 -9.37
CA MET A 332 18.03 -9.34 -8.05
C MET A 332 16.59 -9.44 -7.52
N PRO A 333 15.77 -10.38 -8.05
CA PRO A 333 14.41 -10.64 -7.57
C PRO A 333 14.39 -11.05 -6.09
N THR A 334 13.27 -10.85 -5.41
CA THR A 334 13.13 -11.14 -3.97
C THR A 334 11.77 -11.79 -3.71
N HIS A 335 11.73 -13.06 -3.30
CA HIS A 335 10.53 -13.90 -3.38
C HIS A 335 10.43 -14.98 -2.29
N HIS A 336 9.24 -15.53 -2.03
CA HIS A 336 8.96 -16.39 -0.86
C HIS A 336 9.41 -15.70 0.46
N VAL A 337 8.78 -14.56 0.79
CA VAL A 337 9.15 -13.73 1.94
C VAL A 337 7.95 -13.53 2.85
N VAL A 338 8.10 -13.82 4.15
CA VAL A 338 7.09 -13.56 5.18
C VAL A 338 7.53 -12.36 6.03
N ILE A 339 6.67 -11.34 6.11
CA ILE A 339 6.81 -10.17 6.99
C ILE A 339 5.60 -10.17 7.94
N GLU A 340 5.82 -10.53 9.21
CA GLU A 340 4.73 -10.94 10.12
C GLU A 340 4.84 -10.30 11.51
N ASP A 341 3.75 -9.74 12.04
CA ASP A 341 3.72 -9.13 13.39
C ASP A 341 4.89 -8.13 13.61
N ILE A 342 5.11 -7.23 12.64
CA ILE A 342 6.03 -6.09 12.82
C ILE A 342 5.24 -4.83 13.12
N HIS A 343 5.63 -4.11 14.18
CA HIS A 343 5.15 -2.77 14.47
C HIS A 343 6.06 -1.74 13.80
N ILE A 344 5.52 -0.96 12.86
CA ILE A 344 6.27 0.02 12.06
C ILE A 344 5.66 1.39 12.27
N PHE A 345 6.37 2.28 12.94
CA PHE A 345 5.91 3.66 13.20
C PHE A 345 7.00 4.69 12.91
N ASN A 346 6.67 5.99 13.01
CA ASN A 346 7.58 7.11 12.76
C ASN A 346 8.27 7.16 11.38
N GLN A 347 7.78 6.43 10.38
CA GLN A 347 8.27 6.40 8.99
C GLN A 347 7.84 7.65 8.21
N HIS A 348 8.01 8.84 8.79
CA HIS A 348 7.05 9.94 8.61
C HIS A 348 7.58 11.22 7.93
N GLU A 349 8.83 11.24 7.47
CA GLU A 349 9.54 12.44 6.96
C GLU A 349 8.90 13.06 5.69
N ALA A 350 8.51 12.22 4.73
CA ALA A 350 7.86 12.63 3.49
C ALA A 350 6.93 11.52 2.96
N GLN A 351 6.00 11.86 2.07
CA GLN A 351 5.06 10.90 1.45
C GLN A 351 5.75 9.69 0.79
N SER A 352 7.00 9.84 0.37
CA SER A 352 7.83 8.82 -0.28
C SER A 352 8.52 7.85 0.70
N VAL A 353 8.48 8.07 2.01
CA VAL A 353 9.03 7.14 3.02
C VAL A 353 8.00 6.05 3.30
N VAL A 354 8.36 4.79 3.13
CA VAL A 354 7.41 3.66 3.11
C VAL A 354 7.57 2.76 4.34
N GLY A 355 6.45 2.27 4.88
CA GLY A 355 6.43 1.22 5.89
C GLY A 355 6.98 -0.11 5.34
N ILE A 356 6.32 -0.68 4.32
CA ILE A 356 6.78 -1.89 3.60
C ILE A 356 6.80 -1.63 2.09
N SER A 357 7.91 -1.93 1.41
CA SER A 357 8.02 -1.72 -0.05
C SER A 357 8.74 -2.85 -0.79
N THR A 358 8.48 -2.99 -2.09
CA THR A 358 9.35 -3.76 -3.00
C THR A 358 9.96 -2.86 -4.07
N LYS A 359 11.28 -3.03 -4.29
CA LYS A 359 12.13 -2.35 -5.28
C LYS A 359 13.01 -3.35 -6.04
N SER A 360 12.36 -4.46 -6.39
CA SER A 360 12.78 -5.57 -7.24
C SER A 360 11.51 -6.31 -7.70
N PRO A 361 11.55 -7.16 -8.74
CA PRO A 361 10.50 -8.14 -8.99
C PRO A 361 10.29 -8.98 -7.73
N ALA A 362 9.03 -9.14 -7.34
CA ALA A 362 8.64 -9.74 -6.08
C ALA A 362 7.43 -10.66 -6.28
N TRP A 363 7.55 -11.90 -5.80
CA TRP A 363 6.43 -12.85 -5.81
C TRP A 363 6.40 -13.71 -4.55
N ASP A 364 5.22 -14.22 -4.21
CA ASP A 364 5.00 -15.10 -3.06
C ASP A 364 5.39 -14.44 -1.72
N TRP A 365 5.06 -13.15 -1.60
CA TRP A 365 5.21 -12.41 -0.35
C TRP A 365 3.96 -12.57 0.51
N VAL A 366 4.16 -12.88 1.79
CA VAL A 366 3.13 -12.82 2.83
C VAL A 366 3.44 -11.62 3.72
N ILE A 367 2.50 -10.70 3.84
CA ILE A 367 2.56 -9.53 4.70
C ILE A 367 1.38 -9.67 5.67
N ARG A 368 1.64 -10.21 6.87
CA ARG A 368 0.61 -10.63 7.84
C ARG A 368 0.66 -9.87 9.16
N GLY A 369 -0.48 -9.39 9.65
CA GLY A 369 -0.60 -8.96 11.05
C GLY A 369 0.25 -7.74 11.45
N ASN A 370 0.79 -6.99 10.48
CA ASN A 370 1.68 -5.86 10.77
C ASN A 370 0.85 -4.62 11.14
N ARG A 371 1.32 -3.86 12.14
CA ARG A 371 0.73 -2.55 12.50
C ARG A 371 1.63 -1.45 11.94
N ILE A 372 1.12 -0.69 10.96
CA ILE A 372 1.87 0.37 10.27
C ILE A 372 1.22 1.72 10.52
N GLU A 373 1.91 2.59 11.25
CA GLU A 373 1.34 3.84 11.76
C GLU A 373 2.12 5.08 11.30
N ASN A 374 1.38 6.13 10.92
CA ASN A 374 1.93 7.44 10.62
C ASN A 374 3.04 7.45 9.53
N ALA A 375 3.07 6.46 8.64
CA ALA A 375 4.06 6.38 7.57
C ALA A 375 3.89 7.50 6.50
N GLY A 376 4.90 7.71 5.66
CA GLY A 376 4.77 8.49 4.44
C GLY A 376 3.81 7.83 3.46
N THR A 377 3.98 6.51 3.27
CA THR A 377 3.05 5.58 2.63
C THR A 377 3.11 4.26 3.41
N GLY A 378 1.98 3.60 3.66
CA GLY A 378 1.96 2.34 4.43
C GLY A 378 2.68 1.21 3.68
N LEU A 379 2.11 0.78 2.55
CA LEU A 379 2.69 -0.21 1.64
C LEU A 379 2.87 0.36 0.23
N TYR A 380 4.00 0.07 -0.42
CA TYR A 380 4.27 0.44 -1.81
C TYR A 380 4.93 -0.72 -2.55
N LEU A 381 4.13 -1.51 -3.24
CA LEU A 381 4.52 -2.78 -3.84
C LEU A 381 4.69 -2.61 -5.35
N GLY A 382 5.87 -2.98 -5.85
CA GLY A 382 6.34 -2.77 -7.21
C GLY A 382 6.94 -1.39 -7.47
N ASN A 383 7.46 -1.19 -8.68
CA ASN A 383 8.09 0.06 -9.11
C ASN A 383 7.19 0.91 -10.04
N SER A 384 7.45 2.21 -10.10
CA SER A 384 6.63 3.19 -10.82
C SER A 384 6.67 3.11 -12.35
N ASP A 385 7.55 2.29 -12.90
CA ASP A 385 7.72 1.99 -14.33
C ASP A 385 7.15 0.61 -14.74
N GLY A 386 6.54 -0.11 -13.80
CA GLY A 386 6.00 -1.45 -13.99
C GLY A 386 7.01 -2.57 -14.26
N ARG A 387 8.33 -2.28 -14.32
CA ARG A 387 9.40 -3.25 -14.62
C ARG A 387 9.75 -4.20 -13.46
N GLN A 388 9.16 -3.94 -12.30
CA GLN A 388 9.40 -4.66 -11.05
C GLN A 388 8.01 -4.99 -10.46
N PRO A 389 7.38 -6.09 -10.90
CA PRO A 389 6.02 -6.44 -10.51
C PRO A 389 5.94 -6.98 -9.07
N PHE A 390 4.72 -6.98 -8.52
CA PHE A 390 4.37 -7.68 -7.28
C PHE A 390 3.26 -8.70 -7.59
N ILE A 391 3.52 -9.97 -7.33
CA ILE A 391 2.78 -11.11 -7.91
C ILE A 391 2.45 -12.14 -6.83
N ARG A 392 1.25 -12.75 -6.88
CA ARG A 392 0.81 -13.82 -5.97
C ARG A 392 1.03 -13.50 -4.48
N GLY A 393 0.91 -12.22 -4.14
CA GLY A 393 1.10 -11.76 -2.77
C GLY A 393 -0.12 -12.01 -1.90
N ILE A 394 0.11 -12.12 -0.61
CA ILE A 394 -0.92 -12.18 0.43
C ILE A 394 -0.67 -11.01 1.38
N VAL A 395 -1.65 -10.12 1.50
CA VAL A 395 -1.64 -8.98 2.43
C VAL A 395 -2.85 -9.14 3.34
N GLU A 396 -2.64 -9.61 4.57
CA GLU A 396 -3.73 -10.00 5.46
C GLU A 396 -3.54 -9.61 6.93
N PHE A 397 -4.64 -9.33 7.63
CA PHE A 397 -4.65 -8.97 9.05
C PHE A 397 -3.80 -7.73 9.44
N ASN A 398 -3.36 -6.91 8.48
CA ASN A 398 -2.56 -5.72 8.77
C ASN A 398 -3.45 -4.56 9.21
N THR A 399 -2.93 -3.72 10.10
CA THR A 399 -3.58 -2.48 10.56
C THR A 399 -2.76 -1.29 10.08
N VAL A 400 -3.27 -0.54 9.09
CA VAL A 400 -2.56 0.56 8.43
C VAL A 400 -3.26 1.88 8.70
N LEU A 401 -2.65 2.70 9.57
CA LEU A 401 -3.27 3.89 10.16
C LEU A 401 -2.50 5.18 9.87
N ASP A 402 -3.26 6.16 9.36
CA ASP A 402 -2.86 7.55 9.18
C ASP A 402 -1.55 7.82 8.42
N PRO A 403 -1.27 7.14 7.28
CA PRO A 403 -0.21 7.56 6.39
C PRO A 403 -0.57 8.83 5.60
N LEU A 404 0.45 9.61 5.24
CA LEU A 404 0.28 10.81 4.41
C LEU A 404 -0.26 10.46 3.01
N GLY A 405 0.44 9.52 2.36
CA GLY A 405 0.20 9.00 1.02
C GLY A 405 -0.78 7.84 0.99
N TYR A 406 -0.44 6.75 0.32
CA TYR A 406 -1.34 5.59 0.27
C TYR A 406 -1.34 4.85 1.62
N GLY A 407 -2.46 4.22 1.97
CA GLY A 407 -2.42 3.06 2.87
C GLY A 407 -1.64 1.93 2.22
N MET A 408 -1.99 1.62 0.97
CA MET A 408 -1.29 0.67 0.12
C MET A 408 -1.38 1.09 -1.36
N GLN A 409 -0.28 0.95 -2.10
CA GLN A 409 -0.29 0.91 -3.56
C GLN A 409 0.33 -0.40 -4.05
N ILE A 410 -0.36 -1.10 -4.94
CA ILE A 410 0.29 -2.00 -5.91
C ILE A 410 0.42 -1.24 -7.22
N LYS A 411 1.63 -1.20 -7.79
CA LYS A 411 1.88 -0.51 -9.05
C LYS A 411 1.32 -1.27 -10.26
N HIS A 412 1.13 -0.53 -11.35
CA HIS A 412 0.89 -1.14 -12.65
C HIS A 412 2.08 -2.04 -13.01
N GLN A 413 1.87 -3.01 -13.88
CA GLN A 413 2.87 -3.98 -14.30
C GLN A 413 2.94 -3.96 -15.83
N ILE A 414 4.15 -3.86 -16.39
CA ILE A 414 4.35 -4.14 -17.83
C ILE A 414 4.58 -5.64 -18.01
N GLU A 415 4.86 -6.06 -19.25
CA GLU A 415 5.27 -7.43 -19.63
C GLU A 415 6.08 -8.14 -18.52
N ARG A 416 5.65 -9.36 -18.17
CA ARG A 416 6.25 -10.18 -17.12
C ARG A 416 7.74 -10.40 -17.42
N PRO A 417 8.68 -10.07 -16.52
CA PRO A 417 10.10 -10.31 -16.77
C PRO A 417 10.37 -11.81 -16.81
N ASP A 418 11.17 -12.26 -17.79
CA ASP A 418 11.58 -13.66 -17.95
C ASP A 418 12.54 -14.09 -16.84
N ILE A 419 11.96 -14.48 -15.70
CA ILE A 419 12.66 -14.89 -14.49
C ILE A 419 12.08 -16.24 -14.04
N PRO A 420 12.90 -17.30 -13.92
CA PRO A 420 12.44 -18.61 -13.47
C PRO A 420 11.74 -18.56 -12.11
N GLY A 421 10.60 -19.26 -12.00
CA GLY A 421 9.81 -19.34 -10.77
C GLY A 421 8.68 -18.32 -10.65
N ILE A 422 8.65 -17.27 -11.49
CA ILE A 422 7.47 -16.39 -11.58
C ILE A 422 6.28 -17.17 -12.16
N PRO A 423 5.09 -17.15 -11.52
CA PRO A 423 3.91 -17.83 -12.05
C PRO A 423 3.36 -17.13 -13.32
N ALA A 424 2.92 -17.93 -14.29
CA ALA A 424 2.34 -17.42 -15.54
C ALA A 424 0.95 -16.79 -15.36
N ARG A 425 0.21 -17.21 -14.32
CA ARG A 425 -1.04 -16.62 -13.85
C ARG A 425 -1.13 -16.75 -12.33
N ALA A 426 -1.61 -15.72 -11.63
CA ALA A 426 -1.72 -15.67 -10.18
C ALA A 426 -2.85 -14.73 -9.69
N ASP A 427 -3.43 -15.07 -8.54
CA ASP A 427 -4.27 -14.14 -7.78
C ASP A 427 -3.44 -13.52 -6.65
N THR A 428 -3.64 -12.24 -6.36
CA THR A 428 -3.03 -11.51 -5.23
C THR A 428 -4.12 -11.15 -4.23
N HIS A 429 -3.99 -11.64 -3.00
CA HIS A 429 -5.02 -11.54 -1.96
C HIS A 429 -4.75 -10.34 -1.05
N ILE A 430 -5.77 -9.50 -0.83
CA ILE A 430 -5.73 -8.37 0.10
C ILE A 430 -6.94 -8.51 1.01
N ARG A 431 -6.77 -9.14 2.18
CA ARG A 431 -7.91 -9.65 2.94
C ARG A 431 -7.87 -9.39 4.45
N TYR A 432 -9.01 -8.99 5.02
CA TYR A 432 -9.19 -8.71 6.46
C TYR A 432 -8.14 -7.77 7.07
N ASN A 433 -7.75 -6.74 6.33
CA ASN A 433 -6.93 -5.64 6.84
C ASN A 433 -7.82 -4.48 7.33
N VAL A 434 -7.26 -3.59 8.16
CA VAL A 434 -7.77 -2.22 8.34
C VAL A 434 -6.92 -1.25 7.53
N PHE A 435 -7.57 -0.38 6.75
CA PHE A 435 -6.93 0.77 6.14
C PHE A 435 -7.67 2.07 6.50
N SER A 436 -7.01 2.98 7.22
CA SER A 436 -7.60 4.25 7.62
C SER A 436 -6.67 5.44 7.47
N LYS A 437 -7.22 6.58 7.02
CA LYS A 437 -6.49 7.85 6.86
C LYS A 437 -7.17 9.04 7.57
N ALA A 438 -7.99 8.76 8.58
CA ALA A 438 -8.86 9.73 9.24
C ALA A 438 -8.16 11.00 9.77
N ASN A 439 -6.92 10.88 10.25
CA ASN A 439 -6.26 11.94 11.02
C ASN A 439 -5.15 12.69 10.25
N ARG A 440 -4.56 12.09 9.20
CA ARG A 440 -3.29 12.60 8.61
C ARG A 440 -3.18 12.54 7.09
N ALA A 441 -4.29 12.41 6.36
CA ALA A 441 -4.27 12.37 4.90
C ALA A 441 -3.70 13.66 4.26
N ALA A 442 -2.69 13.54 3.38
CA ALA A 442 -2.21 14.68 2.58
C ALA A 442 -3.27 15.13 1.55
N SER A 443 -3.38 16.43 1.28
CA SER A 443 -4.41 17.05 0.43
C SER A 443 -3.87 17.61 -0.89
N GLY A 444 -4.75 18.17 -1.74
CA GLY A 444 -4.40 18.76 -3.03
C GLY A 444 -3.82 17.73 -4.02
N GLY A 445 -2.84 18.14 -4.83
CA GLY A 445 -2.14 17.22 -5.75
C GLY A 445 -1.39 16.07 -5.07
N ASN A 446 -1.20 16.15 -3.74
CA ASN A 446 -0.63 15.09 -2.91
C ASN A 446 -1.67 14.15 -2.29
N ALA A 447 -2.96 14.33 -2.58
CA ALA A 447 -4.03 13.44 -2.13
C ALA A 447 -3.91 12.05 -2.77
N ARG A 448 -4.13 11.01 -1.94
CA ARG A 448 -4.02 9.59 -2.30
C ARG A 448 -5.15 8.79 -1.64
N PRO A 449 -5.66 7.71 -2.28
CA PRO A 449 -6.65 6.83 -1.67
C PRO A 449 -6.06 6.00 -0.51
N ASN A 450 -6.89 5.21 0.17
CA ASN A 450 -6.39 4.23 1.14
C ASN A 450 -5.72 3.07 0.41
N LEU A 451 -6.33 2.57 -0.68
CA LEU A 451 -5.74 1.57 -1.59
C LEU A 451 -5.74 2.07 -3.05
N LEU A 452 -4.64 1.86 -3.77
CA LEU A 452 -4.57 1.98 -5.24
C LEU A 452 -4.00 0.69 -5.86
N LEU A 453 -4.74 0.10 -6.79
CA LEU A 453 -4.35 -1.09 -7.56
C LEU A 453 -4.13 -0.71 -9.03
N GLY A 454 -2.90 -0.89 -9.53
CA GLY A 454 -2.55 -0.67 -10.94
C GLY A 454 -2.75 -1.90 -11.82
N HIS A 455 -2.88 -1.68 -13.13
CA HIS A 455 -3.17 -2.70 -14.13
C HIS A 455 -2.04 -3.73 -14.26
N PHE A 456 -2.39 -4.94 -14.71
CA PHE A 456 -1.49 -6.05 -15.04
C PHE A 456 -0.80 -5.85 -16.42
N PRO A 457 -0.03 -6.82 -16.95
CA PRO A 457 0.25 -6.87 -18.38
C PRO A 457 -1.05 -6.78 -19.22
N VAL A 458 -0.96 -6.24 -20.43
CA VAL A 458 -2.11 -6.22 -21.36
C VAL A 458 -2.29 -7.61 -21.98
N ASP A 459 -1.19 -8.22 -22.37
CA ASP A 459 -1.08 -9.55 -22.97
C ASP A 459 0.04 -10.39 -22.32
N GLY A 460 0.16 -11.65 -22.73
CA GLY A 460 1.18 -12.58 -22.23
C GLY A 460 0.98 -13.05 -20.78
N PRO A 461 2.03 -13.59 -20.14
CA PRO A 461 1.98 -14.04 -18.75
C PRO A 461 1.59 -12.89 -17.82
N GLY A 462 0.66 -13.15 -16.89
CA GLY A 462 0.14 -12.15 -15.96
C GLY A 462 -1.04 -11.32 -16.45
N ALA A 463 -1.42 -11.35 -17.73
CA ALA A 463 -2.54 -10.56 -18.25
C ALA A 463 -3.92 -10.95 -17.63
N ASP A 464 -4.04 -12.20 -17.18
CA ASP A 464 -5.21 -12.72 -16.46
C ASP A 464 -5.00 -12.83 -14.93
N ASP A 465 -3.93 -12.23 -14.39
CA ASP A 465 -3.78 -12.10 -12.93
C ASP A 465 -4.95 -11.27 -12.37
N ARG A 466 -5.30 -11.48 -11.09
CA ARG A 466 -6.39 -10.76 -10.42
C ARG A 466 -5.96 -10.25 -9.05
N TYR A 467 -6.58 -9.16 -8.61
CA TYR A 467 -6.64 -8.82 -7.19
C TYR A 467 -7.92 -9.39 -6.58
N LEU A 468 -7.79 -10.15 -5.48
CA LEU A 468 -8.92 -10.62 -4.67
C LEU A 468 -8.92 -9.83 -3.37
N VAL A 469 -9.88 -8.93 -3.20
CA VAL A 469 -9.90 -7.93 -2.13
C VAL A 469 -11.15 -8.11 -1.28
N TYR A 470 -11.02 -8.69 -0.08
CA TYR A 470 -12.19 -9.11 0.70
C TYR A 470 -12.06 -9.11 2.22
N GLY A 471 -13.18 -8.97 2.93
CA GLY A 471 -13.21 -8.97 4.40
C GLY A 471 -12.54 -7.76 5.06
N ASN A 472 -12.06 -6.78 4.31
CA ASN A 472 -11.33 -5.62 4.85
C ASN A 472 -12.29 -4.56 5.41
N LEU A 473 -11.79 -3.79 6.39
CA LEU A 473 -12.41 -2.55 6.84
C LEU A 473 -11.63 -1.34 6.30
N PHE A 474 -12.25 -0.61 5.38
CA PHE A 474 -11.74 0.67 4.90
C PHE A 474 -12.49 1.79 5.62
N HIS A 475 -11.81 2.49 6.53
CA HIS A 475 -12.40 3.56 7.34
C HIS A 475 -11.75 4.92 7.06
N ASP A 476 -12.54 5.84 6.50
CA ASP A 476 -12.29 7.27 6.33
C ASP A 476 -11.08 7.65 5.46
N ASN A 477 -11.35 8.57 4.54
CA ASN A 477 -10.37 9.36 3.81
C ASN A 477 -10.98 10.74 3.52
N PRO A 478 -10.62 11.79 4.28
CA PRO A 478 -11.29 13.10 4.22
C PRO A 478 -10.89 13.96 3.02
N VAL A 479 -10.07 13.42 2.10
CA VAL A 479 -9.50 14.14 0.95
C VAL A 479 -9.56 13.34 -0.35
N HIS A 480 -9.98 12.07 -0.31
CA HIS A 480 -9.95 11.18 -1.47
C HIS A 480 -10.87 9.96 -1.31
N HIS A 481 -10.82 9.06 -2.30
CA HIS A 481 -11.51 7.77 -2.32
C HIS A 481 -10.88 6.78 -1.32
N LEU A 482 -11.66 5.83 -0.79
CA LEU A 482 -11.10 4.67 -0.06
C LEU A 482 -10.28 3.77 -1.01
N ILE A 483 -10.82 3.42 -2.19
CA ILE A 483 -10.10 2.62 -3.21
C ILE A 483 -10.13 3.32 -4.57
N GLN A 484 -9.02 3.22 -5.31
CA GLN A 484 -8.99 3.29 -6.77
C GLN A 484 -8.37 2.02 -7.37
N ALA A 485 -8.85 1.60 -8.54
CA ALA A 485 -8.38 0.37 -9.20
C ALA A 485 -8.59 0.38 -10.72
N GLU A 486 -7.81 -0.47 -11.40
CA GLU A 486 -7.87 -0.82 -12.83
C GLU A 486 -7.38 -2.27 -13.02
N GLY A 487 -7.46 -2.81 -14.24
CA GLY A 487 -7.14 -4.22 -14.52
C GLY A 487 -8.24 -5.17 -14.07
N ASN A 488 -7.86 -6.39 -13.66
CA ASN A 488 -8.80 -7.41 -13.19
C ASN A 488 -8.90 -7.43 -11.67
N LEU A 489 -10.10 -7.37 -11.10
CA LEU A 489 -10.27 -7.49 -9.66
C LEU A 489 -11.64 -8.05 -9.26
N ALA A 490 -11.65 -8.80 -8.16
CA ALA A 490 -12.85 -9.08 -7.39
C ALA A 490 -12.76 -8.33 -6.05
N LEU A 491 -13.80 -7.57 -5.73
CA LEU A 491 -13.92 -6.75 -4.54
C LEU A 491 -15.20 -7.15 -3.80
N PHE A 492 -15.09 -7.92 -2.72
CA PHE A 492 -16.26 -8.53 -2.09
C PHE A 492 -16.19 -8.68 -0.56
N ASN A 493 -17.33 -8.76 0.13
CA ASN A 493 -17.36 -8.88 1.60
C ASN A 493 -16.59 -7.77 2.35
N ASN A 494 -16.38 -6.57 1.79
CA ASN A 494 -15.68 -5.46 2.48
C ASN A 494 -16.66 -4.48 3.13
N LEU A 495 -16.16 -3.75 4.13
CA LEU A 495 -16.84 -2.64 4.77
C LEU A 495 -16.17 -1.31 4.37
N PHE A 496 -16.94 -0.41 3.75
CA PHE A 496 -16.49 0.89 3.25
C PHE A 496 -17.18 2.03 4.00
N VAL A 497 -16.53 2.55 5.04
CA VAL A 497 -17.07 3.66 5.84
C VAL A 497 -16.27 4.91 5.54
N ASN A 498 -16.87 5.91 4.88
CA ASN A 498 -16.21 7.20 4.66
C ASN A 498 -17.15 8.38 5.00
N PRO A 499 -17.21 8.83 6.26
CA PRO A 499 -18.08 9.94 6.67
C PRO A 499 -17.65 11.29 6.06
N ARG A 500 -16.49 11.37 5.41
CA ARG A 500 -15.90 12.62 4.88
C ARG A 500 -15.51 12.55 3.40
N GLY A 501 -15.97 11.56 2.65
CA GLY A 501 -15.56 11.39 1.25
C GLY A 501 -16.19 10.22 0.51
N ASN A 502 -15.55 9.82 -0.60
CA ASN A 502 -16.02 8.77 -1.50
C ASN A 502 -15.51 7.38 -1.09
N GLY A 503 -16.23 6.33 -1.50
CA GLY A 503 -15.82 4.93 -1.36
C GLY A 503 -14.85 4.49 -2.46
N VAL A 504 -15.36 3.76 -3.45
CA VAL A 504 -14.57 3.04 -4.47
C VAL A 504 -14.74 3.69 -5.85
N HIS A 505 -13.65 3.83 -6.61
CA HIS A 505 -13.68 4.35 -7.98
C HIS A 505 -12.75 3.55 -8.89
N ILE A 506 -13.34 2.63 -9.66
CA ILE A 506 -12.66 1.80 -10.65
C ILE A 506 -12.67 2.55 -11.99
N ARG A 507 -11.49 2.81 -12.56
CA ARG A 507 -11.31 3.71 -13.71
C ARG A 507 -9.93 3.53 -14.37
N PRO A 508 -9.74 3.96 -15.63
CA PRO A 508 -8.40 4.04 -16.19
C PRO A 508 -7.46 4.96 -15.40
N HIS A 509 -6.24 4.47 -15.17
CA HIS A 509 -5.08 5.23 -14.69
C HIS A 509 -3.86 5.05 -15.62
N ASN A 510 -3.56 3.82 -16.01
CA ASN A 510 -2.50 3.43 -16.93
C ASN A 510 -3.05 2.58 -18.09
N HIS A 511 -4.13 1.81 -17.85
CA HIS A 511 -4.88 1.07 -18.87
C HIS A 511 -6.36 0.94 -18.46
N LEU A 512 -7.19 0.22 -19.23
CA LEU A 512 -8.63 0.07 -18.94
C LEU A 512 -8.89 -0.94 -17.80
N PRO A 513 -9.88 -0.74 -16.91
CA PRO A 513 -10.46 -1.81 -16.12
C PRO A 513 -10.96 -2.96 -17.01
N ARG A 514 -10.57 -4.20 -16.72
CA ARG A 514 -10.90 -5.39 -17.53
C ARG A 514 -11.97 -6.22 -16.84
N THR A 515 -11.65 -7.40 -16.27
CA THR A 515 -12.64 -8.22 -15.56
C THR A 515 -12.86 -7.68 -14.14
N VAL A 516 -14.02 -7.07 -13.88
CA VAL A 516 -14.31 -6.37 -12.62
C VAL A 516 -15.58 -6.91 -11.96
N ASP A 517 -15.42 -7.50 -10.79
CA ASP A 517 -16.50 -8.04 -9.97
C ASP A 517 -16.58 -7.29 -8.63
N VAL A 518 -17.61 -6.46 -8.41
CA VAL A 518 -17.83 -5.78 -7.12
C VAL A 518 -19.12 -6.28 -6.48
N PHE A 519 -19.05 -7.13 -5.46
CA PHE A 519 -20.26 -7.78 -4.91
C PHE A 519 -20.26 -8.01 -3.41
N HIS A 520 -21.43 -8.06 -2.78
CA HIS A 520 -21.56 -8.30 -1.33
C HIS A 520 -20.70 -7.36 -0.46
N ASN A 521 -20.53 -6.08 -0.82
CA ASN A 521 -19.87 -5.08 0.04
C ASN A 521 -20.91 -4.16 0.69
N THR A 522 -20.63 -3.66 1.90
CA THR A 522 -21.45 -2.63 2.55
C THR A 522 -20.71 -1.29 2.51
N PHE A 523 -21.34 -0.26 1.92
CA PHE A 523 -20.82 1.10 1.85
C PHE A 523 -21.68 2.06 2.66
N VAL A 524 -21.05 2.90 3.47
CA VAL A 524 -21.65 4.03 4.19
C VAL A 524 -20.72 5.24 3.99
N THR A 525 -21.00 6.05 2.96
CA THR A 525 -20.11 7.13 2.52
C THR A 525 -20.88 8.43 2.33
N SER A 526 -20.36 9.57 2.79
CA SER A 526 -21.04 10.86 2.61
C SER A 526 -20.90 11.41 1.19
N GLY A 527 -19.83 11.02 0.48
CA GLY A 527 -19.73 11.16 -0.98
C GLY A 527 -20.31 9.95 -1.73
N ARG A 528 -19.78 9.71 -2.93
CA ARG A 528 -20.18 8.60 -3.80
C ARG A 528 -19.67 7.27 -3.25
N ALA A 529 -20.54 6.27 -3.12
CA ALA A 529 -20.16 4.96 -2.60
C ALA A 529 -19.35 4.14 -3.62
N LEU A 530 -19.88 3.91 -4.83
CA LEU A 530 -19.20 3.17 -5.89
C LEU A 530 -19.23 3.89 -7.25
N ARG A 531 -18.13 3.80 -8.00
CA ARG A 531 -18.07 4.07 -9.43
C ARG A 531 -17.26 3.01 -10.17
N ILE A 532 -17.74 2.59 -11.34
CA ILE A 532 -16.99 1.83 -12.34
C ILE A 532 -17.16 2.56 -13.67
N ALA A 533 -16.05 3.05 -14.26
CA ALA A 533 -16.12 3.86 -15.48
C ALA A 533 -14.96 3.56 -16.45
N GLY A 534 -15.22 3.64 -17.76
CA GLY A 534 -14.19 3.47 -18.80
C GLY A 534 -13.59 2.07 -18.87
N GLY A 535 -14.38 1.04 -18.57
CA GLY A 535 -13.97 -0.36 -18.70
C GLY A 535 -13.76 -0.80 -20.15
N ASP A 536 -13.05 -1.90 -20.30
CA ASP A 536 -12.78 -2.59 -21.55
C ASP A 536 -14.06 -3.32 -22.02
N PRO A 537 -14.60 -3.03 -23.22
CA PRO A 537 -15.89 -3.55 -23.67
C PRO A 537 -15.86 -5.04 -24.05
N ASP A 538 -14.67 -5.64 -24.22
CA ASP A 538 -14.52 -7.08 -24.47
C ASP A 538 -14.46 -7.90 -23.15
N HIS A 539 -14.60 -7.22 -22.00
CA HIS A 539 -14.54 -7.80 -20.66
C HIS A 539 -15.77 -7.47 -19.82
N THR A 540 -16.10 -8.31 -18.84
CA THR A 540 -17.20 -8.06 -17.90
C THR A 540 -16.80 -7.06 -16.83
N GLN A 541 -17.61 -6.01 -16.63
CA GLN A 541 -17.63 -5.26 -15.38
C GLN A 541 -19.04 -5.30 -14.78
N ARG A 542 -19.16 -5.63 -13.49
CA ARG A 542 -20.44 -5.65 -12.76
C ARG A 542 -20.30 -5.19 -11.32
N ALA A 543 -21.40 -4.73 -10.76
CA ALA A 543 -21.50 -4.34 -9.35
C ALA A 543 -22.80 -4.89 -8.74
N SER A 544 -22.84 -6.12 -8.24
CA SER A 544 -24.10 -6.78 -7.83
C SER A 544 -24.20 -7.11 -6.33
N HIS A 545 -25.41 -7.20 -5.78
CA HIS A 545 -25.64 -7.63 -4.38
C HIS A 545 -24.88 -6.84 -3.30
N ASN A 546 -24.57 -5.56 -3.52
CA ASN A 546 -23.98 -4.66 -2.52
C ASN A 546 -25.06 -3.86 -1.79
N ALA A 547 -24.75 -3.41 -0.57
CA ALA A 547 -25.54 -2.40 0.15
C ALA A 547 -24.82 -1.06 0.06
N LEU A 548 -25.38 -0.08 -0.67
CA LEU A 548 -24.69 1.18 -1.02
C LEU A 548 -25.43 2.41 -0.50
N PHE A 549 -24.92 3.02 0.58
CA PHE A 549 -25.45 4.24 1.17
C PHE A 549 -24.50 5.42 0.89
N GLY A 550 -24.88 6.31 -0.03
CA GLY A 550 -24.06 7.44 -0.46
C GLY A 550 -24.63 8.22 -1.64
N ASN A 551 -23.91 9.23 -2.14
CA ASN A 551 -24.43 10.18 -3.13
C ASN A 551 -23.50 10.41 -4.34
N PRO A 552 -23.83 9.87 -5.54
CA PRO A 552 -24.79 8.78 -5.76
C PRO A 552 -24.29 7.46 -5.13
N PRO A 553 -25.16 6.48 -4.90
CA PRO A 553 -24.76 5.20 -4.33
C PRO A 553 -23.92 4.37 -5.33
N VAL A 554 -24.34 4.28 -6.59
CA VAL A 554 -23.64 3.54 -7.65
C VAL A 554 -23.70 4.26 -9.00
N ASP A 555 -22.66 4.09 -9.82
CA ASP A 555 -22.55 4.56 -11.21
C ASP A 555 -21.60 3.61 -11.96
N GLY A 556 -22.17 2.71 -12.77
CA GLY A 556 -21.45 1.65 -13.47
C GLY A 556 -22.40 0.64 -14.13
N PRO A 557 -21.86 -0.32 -14.90
CA PRO A 557 -22.64 -1.41 -15.50
C PRO A 557 -23.11 -2.47 -14.49
N ASP A 558 -24.10 -3.26 -14.91
CA ASP A 558 -24.61 -4.48 -14.27
C ASP A 558 -24.78 -4.38 -12.75
N THR A 559 -25.76 -3.55 -12.34
CA THR A 559 -26.02 -3.16 -10.94
C THR A 559 -27.09 -4.01 -10.23
N ALA A 560 -27.36 -5.22 -10.70
CA ALA A 560 -28.45 -6.10 -10.21
C ALA A 560 -28.26 -6.50 -8.74
N GLY A 561 -29.36 -6.72 -8.01
CA GLY A 561 -29.33 -7.14 -6.60
C GLY A 561 -28.80 -6.11 -5.59
N ASN A 562 -28.33 -4.94 -6.03
CA ASN A 562 -27.89 -3.89 -5.11
C ASN A 562 -29.08 -3.28 -4.35
N ILE A 563 -28.90 -3.07 -3.05
CA ILE A 563 -29.76 -2.19 -2.25
C ILE A 563 -29.06 -0.84 -2.14
N THR A 564 -29.77 0.26 -2.40
CA THR A 564 -29.17 1.59 -2.53
C THR A 564 -29.97 2.67 -1.81
N GLY A 565 -29.28 3.65 -1.24
CA GLY A 565 -29.87 4.81 -0.58
C GLY A 565 -28.89 5.98 -0.47
N ALA A 566 -29.34 7.10 0.09
CA ALA A 566 -28.47 8.20 0.49
C ALA A 566 -27.59 7.80 1.70
N HIS A 567 -26.71 8.70 2.15
CA HIS A 567 -25.85 8.42 3.31
C HIS A 567 -26.67 8.18 4.58
N ASP A 568 -27.66 9.04 4.85
CA ASP A 568 -28.42 9.05 6.10
C ASP A 568 -29.42 7.87 6.15
N ASP A 569 -29.94 7.44 5.00
CA ASP A 569 -30.82 6.26 4.84
C ASP A 569 -30.18 4.96 5.38
N ALA A 570 -28.85 4.95 5.55
CA ALA A 570 -28.13 3.84 6.19
C ALA A 570 -28.71 3.49 7.56
N THR A 571 -29.22 4.47 8.34
CA THR A 571 -29.78 4.17 9.67
C THR A 571 -31.03 3.29 9.62
N ASP A 572 -31.76 3.28 8.52
CA ASP A 572 -32.99 2.48 8.43
C ASP A 572 -32.65 1.01 8.14
N ALA A 573 -31.64 0.76 7.30
CA ALA A 573 -31.23 -0.58 6.89
C ALA A 573 -30.13 -1.24 7.75
N LEU A 574 -29.31 -0.48 8.49
CA LEU A 574 -28.11 -0.98 9.20
C LEU A 574 -28.16 -0.70 10.71
N ARG A 575 -27.65 -1.62 11.54
CA ARG A 575 -27.81 -1.57 13.01
C ARG A 575 -27.30 -0.26 13.64
N ASN A 576 -26.05 0.15 13.40
CA ASN A 576 -25.47 1.40 13.91
C ASN A 576 -24.35 1.95 12.98
N PRO A 577 -24.71 2.53 11.82
CA PRO A 577 -23.76 2.76 10.72
C PRO A 577 -22.90 4.04 10.80
N HIS A 578 -23.27 5.02 11.63
CA HIS A 578 -22.53 6.30 11.76
C HIS A 578 -21.75 6.43 13.08
N ALA A 579 -21.75 5.41 13.94
CA ALA A 579 -20.88 5.37 15.11
C ALA A 579 -19.42 5.20 14.69
N ALA A 580 -18.49 5.70 15.51
CA ALA A 580 -17.07 5.52 15.23
C ALA A 580 -16.67 4.03 15.40
N PRO A 581 -15.66 3.53 14.65
CA PRO A 581 -15.10 2.22 14.92
C PRO A 581 -14.52 2.16 16.33
N GLY A 582 -14.80 1.09 17.07
CA GLY A 582 -14.57 0.97 18.52
C GLY A 582 -15.81 1.35 19.32
N ASP A 583 -16.45 2.49 19.01
CA ASP A 583 -17.61 3.05 19.72
C ASP A 583 -18.96 2.44 19.27
N GLY A 584 -18.96 1.14 18.95
CA GLY A 584 -20.18 0.39 18.63
C GLY A 584 -20.69 0.49 17.18
N LEU A 585 -19.83 0.86 16.22
CA LEU A 585 -20.11 0.71 14.78
C LEU A 585 -20.61 -0.71 14.45
N ASP A 586 -21.81 -0.81 13.86
CA ASP A 586 -22.43 -2.08 13.47
C ASP A 586 -23.10 -1.94 12.09
N LEU A 587 -22.57 -2.69 11.12
CA LEU A 587 -22.98 -2.65 9.71
C LEU A 587 -23.76 -3.92 9.29
N ARG A 588 -24.28 -4.68 10.25
CA ARG A 588 -25.24 -5.77 9.99
C ARG A 588 -26.62 -5.22 9.62
N PRO A 589 -27.43 -5.94 8.82
CA PRO A 589 -28.79 -5.57 8.49
C PRO A 589 -29.70 -5.35 9.72
N ARG A 590 -30.71 -4.49 9.56
CA ARG A 590 -31.89 -4.40 10.42
C ARG A 590 -33.01 -5.24 9.79
N GLY A 591 -33.23 -6.44 10.31
CA GLY A 591 -34.17 -7.40 9.72
C GLY A 591 -33.85 -7.68 8.25
N ASP A 592 -34.89 -7.83 7.43
CA ASP A 592 -34.79 -8.24 6.03
C ASP A 592 -34.56 -7.07 5.05
N LEU A 593 -34.24 -5.86 5.54
CA LEU A 593 -34.13 -4.64 4.72
C LEU A 593 -32.97 -4.65 3.69
N LEU A 594 -32.10 -5.66 3.73
CA LEU A 594 -31.07 -5.91 2.71
C LEU A 594 -31.34 -7.17 1.86
N HIS A 595 -32.53 -7.78 1.95
CA HIS A 595 -32.96 -8.85 1.06
C HIS A 595 -33.16 -8.33 -0.37
N THR A 596 -32.77 -9.11 -1.38
CA THR A 596 -33.13 -8.89 -2.78
C THR A 596 -33.71 -10.16 -3.39
N ASP A 597 -34.60 -10.02 -4.38
CA ASP A 597 -35.19 -11.15 -5.11
C ASP A 597 -34.34 -11.58 -6.33
N GLU A 598 -33.20 -10.93 -6.53
CA GLU A 598 -32.26 -11.17 -7.63
C GLU A 598 -31.43 -12.45 -7.42
N ASP A 599 -31.13 -13.15 -8.51
CA ASP A 599 -30.54 -14.48 -8.45
C ASP A 599 -29.04 -14.44 -8.09
N SER A 600 -28.69 -15.03 -6.95
CA SER A 600 -27.32 -15.17 -6.49
C SER A 600 -26.46 -16.10 -7.36
N SER A 601 -27.02 -16.85 -8.30
CA SER A 601 -26.25 -17.54 -9.36
C SER A 601 -25.46 -16.58 -10.26
N THR A 602 -25.80 -15.28 -10.25
CA THR A 602 -25.07 -14.21 -10.94
C THR A 602 -23.84 -13.70 -10.17
N VAL A 603 -23.65 -14.13 -8.91
CA VAL A 603 -22.43 -13.87 -8.12
C VAL A 603 -21.34 -14.85 -8.58
N PRO A 604 -20.11 -14.40 -8.87
CA PRO A 604 -19.06 -15.29 -9.35
C PRO A 604 -18.54 -16.23 -8.25
N ASP A 605 -18.39 -17.51 -8.61
CA ASP A 605 -17.72 -18.51 -7.77
C ASP A 605 -16.22 -18.19 -7.66
N ILE A 606 -15.85 -17.59 -6.53
CA ILE A 606 -14.51 -17.10 -6.19
C ILE A 606 -14.18 -17.58 -4.78
N LEU A 607 -12.90 -17.80 -4.49
CA LEU A 607 -12.43 -18.23 -3.17
C LEU A 607 -13.03 -17.35 -2.05
N GLU A 608 -13.61 -17.99 -1.04
CA GLU A 608 -14.26 -17.37 0.12
C GLU A 608 -15.49 -16.47 -0.18
N ALA A 609 -15.95 -16.35 -1.44
CA ALA A 609 -17.14 -15.57 -1.82
C ALA A 609 -18.45 -16.10 -1.21
N HIS A 610 -18.51 -17.39 -0.86
CA HIS A 610 -19.64 -18.04 -0.20
C HIS A 610 -19.70 -17.81 1.32
N PHE A 611 -18.69 -17.16 1.91
CA PHE A 611 -18.76 -16.65 3.28
C PHE A 611 -19.16 -15.17 3.30
N ASP A 612 -19.39 -14.62 4.48
CA ASP A 612 -19.54 -13.19 4.72
C ASP A 612 -18.31 -12.57 5.41
N PHE A 613 -18.35 -11.27 5.71
CA PHE A 613 -17.28 -10.53 6.39
C PHE A 613 -16.88 -11.16 7.74
N ALA A 614 -17.82 -11.81 8.44
CA ALA A 614 -17.57 -12.47 9.71
C ALA A 614 -17.17 -13.95 9.58
N GLY A 615 -17.04 -14.48 8.36
CA GLY A 615 -16.70 -15.89 8.09
C GLY A 615 -17.89 -16.84 8.10
N HIS A 616 -19.13 -16.36 8.12
CA HIS A 616 -20.32 -17.21 8.18
C HIS A 616 -20.80 -17.59 6.76
N PRO A 617 -21.25 -18.84 6.52
CA PRO A 617 -21.79 -19.23 5.22
C PRO A 617 -23.01 -18.41 4.80
N ARG A 618 -23.02 -17.92 3.56
CA ARG A 618 -24.17 -17.21 2.98
C ARG A 618 -25.28 -18.21 2.63
N GLN A 619 -26.50 -17.89 3.05
CA GLN A 619 -27.72 -18.63 2.69
C GLN A 619 -28.77 -17.63 2.23
N GLY A 620 -29.19 -17.71 0.96
CA GLY A 620 -30.13 -16.76 0.36
C GLY A 620 -29.46 -15.48 -0.20
N THR A 621 -30.30 -14.47 -0.43
CA THR A 621 -30.03 -13.31 -1.31
C THR A 621 -29.94 -12.01 -0.52
N VAL A 622 -29.08 -11.98 0.52
CA VAL A 622 -28.82 -10.77 1.31
C VAL A 622 -27.69 -9.94 0.68
N ALA A 623 -28.01 -8.70 0.34
CA ALA A 623 -27.06 -7.73 -0.18
C ALA A 623 -26.14 -7.18 0.93
N GLY A 624 -24.92 -6.81 0.56
CA GLY A 624 -23.91 -6.30 1.50
C GLY A 624 -23.06 -7.38 2.17
N ALA A 625 -22.20 -6.96 3.09
CA ALA A 625 -21.06 -7.72 3.60
C ALA A 625 -21.37 -8.74 4.70
N PHE A 626 -22.59 -8.76 5.24
CA PHE A 626 -23.04 -9.76 6.21
C PHE A 626 -24.13 -10.65 5.60
N ALA A 627 -24.18 -11.92 5.99
CA ALA A 627 -25.15 -12.89 5.48
C ALA A 627 -26.60 -12.67 5.97
N GLY A 628 -26.79 -11.86 7.02
CA GLY A 628 -28.11 -11.59 7.61
C GLY A 628 -28.03 -10.72 8.86
N PRO A 629 -29.18 -10.29 9.41
CA PRO A 629 -29.22 -9.37 10.56
C PRO A 629 -28.56 -9.95 11.82
N ASP A 630 -28.75 -11.23 12.09
CA ASP A 630 -28.38 -11.88 13.35
C ASP A 630 -27.06 -12.68 13.29
N VAL A 631 -26.22 -12.42 12.27
CA VAL A 631 -24.88 -12.99 12.18
C VAL A 631 -24.05 -12.62 13.42
N PRO A 632 -23.42 -13.60 14.11
CA PRO A 632 -22.49 -13.33 15.20
C PRO A 632 -21.31 -12.48 14.75
N LEU A 633 -21.00 -11.43 15.54
CA LEU A 633 -19.82 -10.60 15.36
C LEU A 633 -19.18 -10.39 16.75
N PRO A 634 -18.34 -11.34 17.21
CA PRO A 634 -17.85 -11.36 18.59
C PRO A 634 -16.64 -10.44 18.86
N TRP A 635 -16.13 -9.74 17.83
CA TRP A 635 -15.17 -8.64 17.95
C TRP A 635 -15.81 -7.32 17.45
N PRO A 636 -15.53 -6.16 18.07
CA PRO A 636 -16.06 -4.88 17.58
C PRO A 636 -15.45 -4.49 16.24
N LEU A 637 -16.20 -3.78 15.39
CA LEU A 637 -15.63 -3.10 14.22
C LEU A 637 -14.78 -1.92 14.73
N THR A 638 -13.46 -2.03 14.63
CA THR A 638 -12.49 -1.05 15.17
C THR A 638 -11.42 -0.68 14.13
N ARG A 639 -10.75 0.46 14.33
CA ARG A 639 -9.55 0.83 13.56
C ARG A 639 -8.30 0.09 14.04
N GLU A 640 -8.28 -0.35 15.29
CA GLU A 640 -7.03 -0.69 15.99
C GLU A 640 -6.59 -2.15 15.84
N ALA A 641 -7.49 -3.01 15.38
CA ALA A 641 -7.26 -4.44 15.16
C ALA A 641 -7.92 -4.90 13.83
N PRO A 642 -7.33 -5.88 13.13
CA PRO A 642 -7.92 -6.46 11.93
C PRO A 642 -9.22 -7.22 12.25
N PRO A 643 -10.15 -7.32 11.28
CA PRO A 643 -11.23 -8.30 11.35
C PRO A 643 -10.68 -9.73 11.49
N VAL A 644 -11.27 -10.52 12.39
CA VAL A 644 -10.82 -11.89 12.71
C VAL A 644 -11.93 -12.87 12.30
N PRO A 645 -12.09 -13.22 11.02
CA PRO A 645 -13.22 -14.03 10.57
C PRO A 645 -13.32 -15.33 11.36
N ALA A 646 -14.55 -15.78 11.61
CA ALA A 646 -14.79 -17.09 12.22
C ALA A 646 -14.04 -18.15 11.39
N SER A 647 -13.26 -18.99 12.08
CA SER A 647 -12.58 -20.12 11.46
C SER A 647 -13.57 -20.89 10.59
N PRO A 648 -13.31 -21.11 9.30
CA PRO A 648 -14.19 -21.93 8.48
C PRO A 648 -14.09 -23.37 9.00
N THR A 649 -15.02 -23.74 9.89
CA THR A 649 -15.18 -25.13 10.33
C THR A 649 -15.44 -25.96 9.10
N ALA A 650 -14.56 -26.93 8.83
CA ALA A 650 -14.76 -27.86 7.72
C ALA A 650 -16.15 -28.53 7.85
N PRO A 651 -16.93 -28.60 6.76
CA PRO A 651 -18.32 -29.07 6.79
C PRO A 651 -18.43 -30.58 7.08
#